data_AF-A0A643ATA4-F1
#
_entry.id   AF-A0A643ATA4-F1
#
_cell.length_a   1.000
_cell.length_b   1.000
_cell.length_c   1.000
_cell.angle_alpha   90.00
_cell.angle_beta   90.00
_cell.angle_gamma   90.00
#
_symmetry.space_group_name_H-M   'P 1'
#
loop_
_entity.id
_entity.type
_entity.pdbx_description
1 polymer ?
#
loop_
_entity_poly.entity_id
_entity_poly.type
_entity_poly.pdbx_seq_one_letter_code
_entity_poly.pdbx_strand_id
1 'polypeptide(L)'
;MIEDYWGVSRKILGDLKFLESLKTYDKDNIPPMIMKRIRERFIDHPDFQPAVIKNVSSACEGLCKWVRAMEVYDRVARVVAPKRERLKEAEGKLDTQMQKLNQKRAELKLVEGRLQALNDDFEKMNTKKKMLEENIEICSQKLIRAEKLISGLGGEKDRWTEAARQLGVRYTNLTGDVLLSSGTVAYLGAFTVDYRAECQKWWLAQCKDKVIPGSSDFSLSNTLGDPVKIRAWQIAGLPTDSFSIDNGIIVSNSRRWALMIDPQGQANKWIKNMEKANRLSVIRFSDTNYVRTLQRALQFGTPVLLENVGEELDAFIEPILLKSTFRQQGVEYMRLGENIIEYSRDFKLYLTTRLRNPHYLPEVAVKVCLLNFMITPLGLQDQLLGIVAAKEKPELEEKKNKLIVESAKNKKQLKEIEDKILEVLSLSEGNILEDETAIKILSSSKLLSEEISEKQEIASMTEMQIDETRMGYKPVAVHSATIFFCISDLVHIEPMYQYSLTWFINLYVHSLAHSRRSEELELRIEYITEHFTLSIYNNVCRSLFEKDKLLFSLLLTIGIMKEKKQINEEIWYFLLTGGVALDNPFPNPVSEWLSEKAWAEVVRASALPKLKGLMEHLEQNANEWKLIYDSAWPHEEMFPGSWKFLQGLERMVILRCLRPDKMIPAIRKFIAEHMGNVYTEAPTFDLQGSYNDSSCCTPLIFVLSPGADPMA
;
A
#
# COMPACT_ATOMS: atom_id res chain seq x y z
N MET A 1 -89.61 91.64 103.45
CA MET A 1 -89.28 92.85 102.68
C MET A 1 -89.45 92.49 101.21
N ILE A 2 -90.50 92.97 100.56
CA ILE A 2 -90.74 92.72 99.13
C ILE A 2 -89.82 93.69 98.39
N GLU A 3 -88.78 93.17 97.73
CA GLU A 3 -87.88 93.97 96.90
C GLU A 3 -88.67 94.46 95.68
N ASP A 4 -88.92 95.77 95.62
CA ASP A 4 -89.66 96.40 94.53
C ASP A 4 -88.79 96.51 93.27
N TYR A 5 -88.84 95.48 92.43
CA TYR A 5 -88.14 95.41 91.14
C TYR A 5 -88.91 96.12 90.01
N TRP A 6 -90.03 96.79 90.30
CA TRP A 6 -90.87 97.40 89.27
C TRP A 6 -90.16 98.55 88.54
N GLY A 7 -89.44 99.41 89.28
CA GLY A 7 -88.71 100.54 88.72
C GLY A 7 -87.59 100.12 87.76
N VAL A 8 -86.84 99.07 88.12
CA VAL A 8 -85.74 98.55 87.30
C VAL A 8 -86.27 97.78 86.10
N SER A 9 -87.33 96.99 86.29
CA SER A 9 -87.96 96.20 85.21
C SER A 9 -88.56 97.09 84.12
N ARG A 10 -89.16 98.25 84.47
CA ARG A 10 -89.62 99.24 83.46
C ARG A 10 -88.48 99.79 82.61
N LYS A 11 -87.29 99.96 83.19
CA LYS A 11 -86.12 100.50 82.49
C LYS A 11 -85.53 99.47 81.52
N ILE A 12 -85.51 98.19 81.92
CA ILE A 12 -85.02 97.08 81.09
C ILE A 12 -86.00 96.74 79.96
N LEU A 13 -87.31 96.67 80.26
CA LEU A 13 -88.34 96.38 79.25
C LEU A 13 -88.58 97.54 78.26
N GLY A 14 -88.20 98.77 78.64
CA GLY A 14 -88.26 99.94 77.75
C GLY A 14 -87.03 100.10 76.84
N ASP A 15 -86.00 99.27 76.99
CA ASP A 15 -84.79 99.33 76.16
C ASP A 15 -85.02 98.63 74.82
N LEU A 16 -84.84 99.38 73.71
CA LEU A 16 -84.98 98.88 72.34
C LEU A 16 -84.01 97.71 72.02
N LYS A 17 -82.90 97.56 72.76
CA LYS A 17 -81.89 96.50 72.55
C LYS A 17 -82.03 95.27 73.47
N PHE A 18 -83.06 95.19 74.30
CA PHE A 18 -83.22 94.10 75.27
C PHE A 18 -83.20 92.70 74.63
N LEU A 19 -83.82 92.54 73.46
CA LEU A 19 -83.92 91.25 72.75
C LEU A 19 -82.57 90.76 72.22
N GLU A 20 -81.67 91.67 71.86
CA GLU A 20 -80.32 91.35 71.38
C GLU A 20 -79.45 90.86 72.54
N SER A 21 -79.56 91.51 73.70
CA SER A 21 -78.85 91.11 74.92
C SER A 21 -79.20 89.71 75.41
N LEU A 22 -80.44 89.24 75.18
CA LEU A 22 -80.86 87.87 75.49
C LEU A 22 -80.26 86.81 74.54
N LYS A 23 -79.93 87.18 73.29
CA LYS A 23 -79.32 86.26 72.32
C LYS A 23 -77.82 86.12 72.50
N THR A 24 -77.13 87.21 72.85
CA THR A 24 -75.69 87.24 73.08
C THR A 24 -75.30 86.96 74.54
N TYR A 25 -76.25 86.53 75.37
CA TYR A 25 -75.99 86.22 76.76
C TYR A 25 -74.98 85.06 76.86
N ASP A 26 -73.92 85.26 77.64
CA ASP A 26 -72.88 84.26 77.85
C ASP A 26 -73.43 83.08 78.67
N LYS A 27 -73.91 82.08 77.93
CA LYS A 27 -74.50 80.86 78.45
C LYS A 27 -73.48 79.88 79.04
N ASP A 28 -72.19 80.06 78.76
CA ASP A 28 -71.12 79.14 79.19
C ASP A 28 -70.50 79.58 80.54
N ASN A 29 -70.69 80.85 80.97
CA ASN A 29 -70.13 81.42 82.22
C ASN A 29 -71.19 82.06 83.16
N ILE A 30 -72.29 81.36 83.46
CA ILE A 30 -73.30 81.86 84.41
C ILE A 30 -72.85 81.59 85.87
N PRO A 31 -72.80 82.60 86.76
CA PRO A 31 -72.42 82.40 88.15
C PRO A 31 -73.34 81.39 88.89
N PRO A 32 -72.78 80.39 89.60
CA PRO A 32 -73.56 79.33 90.24
C PRO A 32 -74.60 79.84 91.25
N MET A 33 -74.29 80.94 91.93
CA MET A 33 -75.20 81.56 92.91
C MET A 33 -76.50 82.09 92.26
N ILE A 34 -76.42 82.64 91.05
CA ILE A 34 -77.58 83.20 90.34
C ILE A 34 -78.51 82.06 89.91
N MET A 35 -77.94 80.98 89.34
CA MET A 35 -78.73 79.84 88.90
C MET A 35 -79.37 79.08 90.08
N LYS A 36 -78.67 78.99 91.23
CA LYS A 36 -79.23 78.41 92.46
C LYS A 36 -80.45 79.20 92.95
N ARG A 37 -80.37 80.54 92.92
CA ARG A 37 -81.47 81.43 93.29
C ARG A 37 -82.67 81.30 92.35
N ILE A 38 -82.43 81.16 91.04
CA ILE A 38 -83.49 80.96 90.03
C ILE A 38 -84.18 79.60 90.23
N ARG A 39 -83.41 78.52 90.50
CA ARG A 39 -83.96 77.19 90.81
C ARG A 39 -84.83 77.19 92.05
N GLU A 40 -84.31 77.68 93.18
CA GLU A 40 -84.97 77.56 94.48
C GLU A 40 -86.18 78.48 94.66
N ARG A 41 -86.20 79.67 94.01
CA ARG A 41 -87.27 80.66 94.24
C ARG A 41 -88.27 80.82 93.11
N PHE A 42 -87.93 80.48 91.87
CA PHE A 42 -88.74 80.85 90.71
C PHE A 42 -89.13 79.68 89.81
N ILE A 43 -88.27 78.67 89.61
CA ILE A 43 -88.57 77.57 88.65
C ILE A 43 -89.72 76.66 89.11
N ASP A 44 -89.80 76.33 90.41
CA ASP A 44 -90.82 75.42 90.95
C ASP A 44 -92.10 76.14 91.44
N HIS A 45 -92.19 77.46 91.27
CA HIS A 45 -93.36 78.23 91.71
C HIS A 45 -94.56 77.99 90.77
N PRO A 46 -95.76 77.64 91.27
CA PRO A 46 -96.91 77.27 90.44
C PRO A 46 -97.36 78.38 89.46
N ASP A 47 -97.23 79.65 89.86
CA ASP A 47 -97.56 80.80 89.00
C ASP A 47 -96.46 81.14 87.96
N PHE A 48 -95.26 80.57 88.06
CA PHE A 48 -94.13 80.83 87.14
C PHE A 48 -94.00 79.74 86.07
N GLN A 49 -95.13 79.34 85.49
CA GLN A 49 -95.17 78.41 84.37
C GLN A 49 -95.54 79.15 83.08
N PRO A 50 -94.91 78.81 81.93
CA PRO A 50 -95.22 79.46 80.66
C PRO A 50 -96.71 79.41 80.32
N ALA A 51 -97.40 78.31 80.65
CA ALA A 51 -98.82 78.11 80.37
C ALA A 51 -99.73 79.05 81.18
N VAL A 52 -99.37 79.37 82.44
CA VAL A 52 -100.16 80.25 83.31
C VAL A 52 -99.90 81.73 82.97
N ILE A 53 -98.63 82.09 82.74
CA ILE A 53 -98.22 83.46 82.38
C ILE A 53 -98.79 83.89 81.03
N LYS A 54 -99.00 82.94 80.10
CA LYS A 54 -99.59 83.19 78.78
C LYS A 54 -100.97 83.84 78.85
N ASN A 55 -101.78 83.50 79.85
CA ASN A 55 -103.13 84.07 80.00
C ASN A 55 -103.10 85.57 80.38
N VAL A 56 -101.98 86.07 80.89
CA VAL A 56 -101.78 87.48 81.26
C VAL A 56 -101.02 88.26 80.18
N SER A 57 -100.01 87.66 79.54
CA SER A 57 -99.30 88.26 78.40
C SER A 57 -98.47 87.23 77.61
N SER A 58 -98.59 87.22 76.28
CA SER A 58 -97.81 86.32 75.41
C SER A 58 -96.32 86.66 75.37
N ALA A 59 -95.94 87.94 75.52
CA ALA A 59 -94.54 88.35 75.54
C ALA A 59 -93.81 87.84 76.80
N CYS A 60 -94.50 87.79 77.94
CA CYS A 60 -93.95 87.27 79.19
C CYS A 60 -93.75 85.73 79.16
N GLU A 61 -94.52 85.00 78.35
CA GLU A 61 -94.32 83.56 78.11
C GLU A 61 -92.92 83.27 77.52
N GLY A 62 -92.49 84.09 76.56
CA GLY A 62 -91.19 83.93 75.89
C GLY A 62 -90.00 84.09 76.83
N LEU A 63 -90.08 85.06 77.75
CA LEU A 63 -89.04 85.29 78.75
C LEU A 63 -88.98 84.16 79.80
N CYS A 64 -90.14 83.63 80.21
CA CYS A 64 -90.20 82.47 81.12
C CYS A 64 -89.54 81.22 80.49
N LYS A 65 -89.77 80.97 79.19
CA LYS A 65 -89.12 79.87 78.46
C LYS A 65 -87.61 80.05 78.33
N TRP A 66 -87.14 81.27 78.10
CA TRP A 66 -85.71 81.57 77.98
C TRP A 66 -84.95 81.26 79.29
N VAL A 67 -85.50 81.68 80.44
CA VAL A 67 -84.88 81.40 81.75
C VAL A 67 -84.79 79.90 82.03
N ARG A 68 -85.84 79.12 81.69
CA ARG A 68 -85.82 77.66 81.84
C ARG A 68 -84.83 76.98 80.90
N ALA A 69 -84.67 77.47 79.67
CA ALA A 69 -83.71 76.91 78.72
C ALA A 69 -82.25 77.13 79.15
N MET A 70 -81.94 78.28 79.76
CA MET A 70 -80.60 78.59 80.27
C MET A 70 -80.20 77.69 81.45
N GLU A 71 -81.16 77.28 82.28
CA GLU A 71 -80.92 76.31 83.36
C GLU A 71 -80.57 74.91 82.82
N VAL A 72 -81.24 74.47 81.76
CA VAL A 72 -81.02 73.14 81.16
C VAL A 72 -79.67 73.04 80.46
N TYR A 73 -79.21 74.11 79.80
CA TYR A 73 -77.93 74.15 79.09
C TYR A 73 -76.73 73.99 80.03
N ASP A 74 -76.72 74.71 81.17
CA ASP A 74 -75.68 74.60 82.21
C ASP A 74 -75.51 73.16 82.72
N ARG A 75 -76.62 72.43 82.88
CA ARG A 75 -76.60 71.03 83.34
C ARG A 75 -75.87 70.10 82.37
N VAL A 76 -75.99 70.32 81.05
CA VAL A 76 -75.44 69.43 80.02
C VAL A 76 -73.97 69.75 79.74
N ALA A 77 -73.59 71.04 79.72
CA ALA A 77 -72.23 71.47 79.41
C ALA A 77 -71.17 70.85 80.33
N ARG A 78 -71.47 70.67 81.62
CA ARG A 78 -70.57 70.04 82.59
C ARG A 78 -70.24 68.57 82.32
N VAL A 79 -71.08 67.83 81.60
CA VAL A 79 -70.89 66.39 81.36
C VAL A 79 -69.96 66.11 80.17
N VAL A 80 -69.84 67.05 79.22
CA VAL A 80 -69.17 66.81 77.92
C VAL A 80 -67.69 67.21 77.91
N ALA A 81 -67.28 68.16 78.77
CA ALA A 81 -65.90 68.64 78.86
C ALA A 81 -64.82 67.53 79.01
N PRO A 82 -64.94 66.54 79.92
CA PRO A 82 -63.88 65.53 80.11
C PRO A 82 -63.71 64.55 78.95
N LYS A 83 -64.67 64.43 78.02
CA LYS A 83 -64.56 63.53 76.86
C LYS A 83 -63.76 64.12 75.71
N ARG A 84 -63.74 65.44 75.55
CA ARG A 84 -62.95 66.13 74.51
C ARG A 84 -61.45 66.07 74.77
N GLU A 85 -61.03 66.15 76.03
CA GLU A 85 -59.60 66.10 76.40
C GLU A 85 -58.97 64.72 76.09
N ARG A 86 -59.70 63.62 76.36
CA ARG A 86 -59.19 62.25 76.14
C ARG A 86 -58.97 61.89 74.68
N LEU A 87 -59.75 62.45 73.75
CA LEU A 87 -59.60 62.19 72.31
C LEU A 87 -58.25 62.75 71.79
N LYS A 88 -57.94 63.99 72.20
CA LYS A 88 -56.74 64.71 71.77
C LYS A 88 -55.45 64.04 72.24
N GLU A 89 -55.47 63.45 73.43
CA GLU A 89 -54.32 62.73 73.99
C GLU A 89 -54.03 61.40 73.25
N ALA A 90 -55.07 60.71 72.77
CA ALA A 90 -54.93 59.44 72.05
C ALA A 90 -54.42 59.65 70.61
N GLU A 91 -54.89 60.70 69.92
CA GLU A 91 -54.43 61.04 68.56
C GLU A 91 -52.94 61.42 68.53
N GLY A 92 -52.46 62.16 69.53
CA GLY A 92 -51.02 62.49 69.63
C GLY A 92 -50.11 61.27 69.85
N LYS A 93 -50.58 60.25 70.59
CA LYS A 93 -49.83 59.00 70.80
C LYS A 93 -49.80 58.13 69.53
N LEU A 94 -50.85 58.15 68.72
CA LEU A 94 -50.91 57.40 67.47
C LEU A 94 -49.90 57.95 66.44
N ASP A 95 -49.84 59.27 66.28
CA ASP A 95 -49.00 59.93 65.27
C ASP A 95 -47.50 59.70 65.54
N THR A 96 -47.08 59.83 66.80
CA THR A 96 -45.68 59.56 67.19
C THR A 96 -45.24 58.12 66.96
N GLN A 97 -46.14 57.13 67.11
CA GLN A 97 -45.84 55.73 66.84
C GLN A 97 -45.83 55.42 65.33
N MET A 98 -46.73 56.02 64.55
CA MET A 98 -46.73 55.88 63.08
C MET A 98 -45.45 56.42 62.44
N GLN A 99 -44.94 57.56 62.92
CA GLN A 99 -43.67 58.12 62.43
C GLN A 99 -42.48 57.17 62.68
N LYS A 100 -42.38 56.58 63.89
CA LYS A 100 -41.33 55.60 64.22
C LYS A 100 -41.43 54.33 63.39
N LEU A 101 -42.65 53.83 63.15
CA LEU A 101 -42.88 52.65 62.31
C LEU A 101 -42.44 52.89 60.87
N ASN A 102 -42.75 54.07 60.31
CA ASN A 102 -42.39 54.42 58.95
C ASN A 102 -40.86 54.60 58.78
N GLN A 103 -40.17 55.20 59.75
CA GLN A 103 -38.70 55.24 59.75
C GLN A 103 -38.08 53.84 59.75
N LYS A 104 -38.55 52.94 60.63
CA LYS A 104 -38.02 51.57 60.70
C LYS A 104 -38.34 50.75 59.45
N ARG A 105 -39.51 50.94 58.83
CA ARG A 105 -39.84 50.34 57.52
C ARG A 105 -38.93 50.84 56.40
N ALA A 106 -38.57 52.13 56.40
CA ALA A 106 -37.66 52.69 55.41
C ALA A 106 -36.23 52.15 55.58
N GLU A 107 -35.74 52.03 56.81
CA GLU A 107 -34.44 51.41 57.11
C GLU A 107 -34.41 49.93 56.69
N LEU A 108 -35.45 49.17 57.00
CA LEU A 108 -35.56 47.75 56.62
C LEU A 108 -35.51 47.60 55.10
N LYS A 109 -36.29 48.39 54.36
CA LYS A 109 -36.33 48.35 52.89
C LYS A 109 -34.98 48.68 52.26
N LEU A 110 -34.20 49.57 52.88
CA LEU A 110 -32.87 49.96 52.40
C LEU A 110 -31.84 48.84 52.64
N VAL A 111 -31.92 48.15 53.77
CA VAL A 111 -31.09 46.98 54.07
C VAL A 111 -31.48 45.78 53.20
N GLU A 112 -32.77 45.49 53.03
CA GLU A 112 -33.27 44.46 52.12
C GLU A 112 -32.81 44.71 50.67
N GLY A 113 -32.91 45.95 50.19
CA GLY A 113 -32.40 46.31 48.86
C GLY A 113 -30.89 46.12 48.70
N ARG A 114 -30.10 46.46 49.73
CA ARG A 114 -28.65 46.20 49.74
C ARG A 114 -28.32 44.71 49.78
N LEU A 115 -29.04 43.94 50.59
CA LEU A 115 -28.87 42.49 50.70
C LEU A 115 -29.19 41.81 49.36
N GLN A 116 -30.26 42.26 48.70
CA GLN A 116 -30.68 41.72 47.41
C GLN A 116 -29.69 42.07 46.30
N ALA A 117 -29.20 43.31 46.24
CA ALA A 117 -28.13 43.70 45.31
C ALA A 117 -26.85 42.87 45.53
N LEU A 118 -26.48 42.61 46.79
CA LEU A 118 -25.31 41.80 47.12
C LEU A 118 -25.50 40.32 46.75
N ASN A 119 -26.71 39.78 46.93
CA ASN A 119 -27.06 38.43 46.49
C ASN A 119 -27.04 38.31 44.96
N ASP A 120 -27.60 39.28 44.24
CA ASP A 120 -27.60 39.30 42.77
C ASP A 120 -26.15 39.36 42.23
N ASP A 121 -25.28 40.17 42.85
CA ASP A 121 -23.87 40.24 42.49
C ASP A 121 -23.10 38.97 42.88
N PHE A 122 -23.41 38.37 44.02
CA PHE A 122 -22.85 37.08 44.43
C PHE A 122 -23.22 35.97 43.44
N GLU A 123 -24.48 35.88 43.01
CA GLU A 123 -24.92 34.92 41.99
C GLU A 123 -24.22 35.16 40.64
N LYS A 124 -24.08 36.42 40.21
CA LYS A 124 -23.34 36.77 38.98
C LYS A 124 -21.85 36.39 39.06
N MET A 125 -21.21 36.61 40.20
CA MET A 125 -19.80 36.25 40.38
C MET A 125 -19.62 34.75 40.51
N ASN A 126 -20.55 34.04 41.14
CA ASN A 126 -20.51 32.59 41.26
C ASN A 126 -20.78 31.89 39.92
N THR A 127 -21.69 32.40 39.10
CA THR A 127 -21.89 31.93 37.72
C THR A 127 -20.67 32.20 36.84
N LYS A 128 -20.06 33.40 36.94
CA LYS A 128 -18.78 33.67 36.27
C LYS A 128 -17.66 32.73 36.72
N LYS A 129 -17.55 32.45 38.02
CA LYS A 129 -16.57 31.51 38.56
C LYS A 129 -16.76 30.12 37.97
N LYS A 130 -17.99 29.58 37.99
CA LYS A 130 -18.30 28.27 37.38
C LYS A 130 -17.97 28.23 35.89
N MET A 131 -18.36 29.26 35.13
CA MET A 131 -18.00 29.35 33.71
C MET A 131 -16.48 29.35 33.49
N LEU A 132 -15.72 30.07 34.33
CA LEU A 132 -14.26 30.10 34.22
C LEU A 132 -13.64 28.75 34.58
N GLU A 133 -14.11 28.09 35.62
CA GLU A 133 -13.67 26.74 36.01
C GLU A 133 -13.95 25.73 34.89
N GLU A 134 -15.15 25.73 34.31
CA GLU A 134 -15.51 24.90 33.15
C GLU A 134 -14.63 25.22 31.93
N ASN A 135 -14.37 26.50 31.65
CA ASN A 135 -13.50 26.89 30.54
C ASN A 135 -12.05 26.44 30.74
N ILE A 136 -11.53 26.49 31.97
CA ILE A 136 -10.19 26.00 32.30
C ILE A 136 -10.10 24.48 32.08
N GLU A 137 -11.11 23.75 32.57
CA GLU A 137 -11.19 22.29 32.40
C GLU A 137 -11.21 21.91 30.90
N ILE A 138 -12.08 22.56 30.12
CA ILE A 138 -12.18 22.36 28.66
C ILE A 138 -10.85 22.72 27.98
N CYS A 139 -10.20 23.82 28.37
CA CYS A 139 -8.93 24.25 27.79
C CYS A 139 -7.80 23.25 28.09
N SER A 140 -7.70 22.78 29.34
CA SER A 140 -6.73 21.77 29.76
C SER A 140 -6.88 20.48 28.94
N GLN A 141 -8.12 19.99 28.79
CA GLN A 141 -8.41 18.81 27.98
C GLN A 141 -8.04 19.03 26.50
N LYS A 142 -8.35 20.20 25.94
CA LYS A 142 -7.95 20.57 24.57
C LYS A 142 -6.43 20.60 24.40
N LEU A 143 -5.69 21.05 25.41
CA LEU A 143 -4.23 21.13 25.39
C LEU A 143 -3.59 19.72 25.37
N ILE A 144 -4.06 18.82 26.25
CA ILE A 144 -3.61 17.42 26.29
C ILE A 144 -3.91 16.72 24.95
N ARG A 145 -5.10 16.97 24.38
CA ARG A 145 -5.51 16.44 23.08
C ARG A 145 -4.62 16.97 21.96
N ALA A 146 -4.31 18.26 21.95
CA ALA A 146 -3.44 18.89 20.96
C ALA A 146 -2.00 18.36 21.02
N GLU A 147 -1.44 18.19 22.22
CA GLU A 147 -0.09 17.64 22.40
C GLU A 147 0.01 16.20 21.86
N LYS A 148 -0.97 15.34 22.17
CA LYS A 148 -1.05 13.98 21.62
C LYS A 148 -1.18 13.97 20.09
N LEU A 149 -1.94 14.91 19.54
CA LEU A 149 -2.16 14.99 18.10
C LEU A 149 -0.92 15.50 17.35
N ILE A 150 -0.24 16.52 17.87
CA ILE A 150 0.99 17.08 17.29
C ILE A 150 2.14 16.08 17.39
N SER A 151 2.35 15.46 18.56
CA SER A 151 3.37 14.41 18.71
C SER A 151 3.03 13.15 17.90
N GLY A 152 1.74 12.83 17.75
CA GLY A 152 1.25 11.75 16.91
C GLY A 152 1.57 11.96 15.42
N LEU A 153 1.19 13.12 14.89
CA LEU A 153 1.28 13.44 13.46
C LEU A 153 2.61 14.05 13.04
N GLY A 154 3.50 14.42 13.97
CA GLY A 154 4.81 15.01 13.64
C GLY A 154 5.67 14.13 12.74
N GLY A 155 5.79 12.84 13.08
CA GLY A 155 6.53 11.88 12.25
C GLY A 155 5.88 11.64 10.88
N GLU A 156 4.55 11.53 10.83
CA GLU A 156 3.81 11.39 9.57
C GLU A 156 3.96 12.62 8.69
N LYS A 157 3.96 13.83 9.27
CA LYS A 157 4.20 15.07 8.54
C LYS A 157 5.56 15.04 7.85
N ASP A 158 6.64 14.68 8.55
CA ASP A 158 7.98 14.63 7.97
C ASP A 158 8.05 13.57 6.85
N ARG A 159 7.44 12.41 7.10
CA ARG A 159 7.34 11.30 6.13
C ARG A 159 6.57 11.70 4.87
N TRP A 160 5.43 12.34 5.00
CA TRP A 160 4.62 12.83 3.88
C TRP A 160 5.31 14.00 3.17
N THR A 161 6.05 14.85 3.88
CA THR A 161 6.82 15.94 3.28
C THR A 161 7.94 15.38 2.40
N GLU A 162 8.66 14.37 2.88
CA GLU A 162 9.69 13.68 2.10
C GLU A 162 9.08 12.89 0.94
N ALA A 163 7.97 12.18 1.16
CA ALA A 163 7.24 11.50 0.09
C ALA A 163 6.75 12.48 -0.99
N ALA A 164 6.23 13.64 -0.59
CA ALA A 164 5.81 14.70 -1.51
C ALA A 164 7.00 15.25 -2.30
N ARG A 165 8.16 15.44 -1.66
CA ARG A 165 9.40 15.85 -2.34
C ARG A 165 9.83 14.83 -3.38
N GLN A 166 9.86 13.54 -3.02
CA GLN A 166 10.21 12.46 -3.95
C GLN A 166 9.20 12.31 -5.09
N LEU A 167 7.90 12.45 -4.80
CA LEU A 167 6.84 12.47 -5.81
C LEU A 167 6.99 13.67 -6.74
N GLY A 168 7.41 14.84 -6.25
CA GLY A 168 7.71 16.01 -7.08
C GLY A 168 8.85 15.77 -8.07
N VAL A 169 9.93 15.12 -7.63
CA VAL A 169 11.03 14.70 -8.52
C VAL A 169 10.53 13.69 -9.56
N ARG A 170 9.79 12.66 -9.12
CA ARG A 170 9.22 11.64 -10.01
C ARG A 170 8.25 12.24 -11.01
N TYR A 171 7.41 13.19 -10.61
CA TYR A 171 6.45 13.86 -11.47
C TYR A 171 7.14 14.58 -12.63
N THR A 172 8.27 15.22 -12.36
CA THR A 172 9.08 15.89 -13.39
C THR A 172 9.67 14.86 -14.36
N ASN A 173 10.23 13.76 -13.86
CA ASN A 173 10.86 12.70 -14.66
C ASN A 173 9.86 11.75 -15.35
N LEU A 174 8.59 11.79 -14.95
CA LEU A 174 7.56 10.84 -15.37
C LEU A 174 7.39 10.81 -16.89
N THR A 175 7.55 11.95 -17.55
CA THR A 175 7.34 12.07 -19.01
C THR A 175 8.27 11.13 -19.79
N GLY A 176 9.57 11.17 -19.50
CA GLY A 176 10.56 10.30 -20.13
C GLY A 176 10.40 8.83 -19.69
N ASP A 177 10.17 8.60 -18.40
CA ASP A 177 10.04 7.23 -17.85
C ASP A 177 8.80 6.51 -18.39
N VAL A 178 7.68 7.20 -18.54
CA VAL A 178 6.45 6.65 -19.15
C VAL A 178 6.63 6.44 -20.65
N LEU A 179 7.35 7.32 -21.35
CA LEU A 179 7.66 7.14 -22.78
C LEU A 179 8.45 5.84 -23.01
N LEU A 180 9.53 5.64 -22.24
CA LEU A 180 10.37 4.44 -22.27
C LEU A 180 9.58 3.18 -21.88
N SER A 181 8.75 3.29 -20.85
CA SER A 181 7.88 2.19 -20.40
C SER A 181 6.84 1.82 -21.46
N SER A 182 6.22 2.80 -22.09
CA SER A 182 5.23 2.59 -23.17
C SER A 182 5.89 1.92 -24.38
N GLY A 183 7.10 2.36 -24.77
CA GLY A 183 7.87 1.72 -25.82
C GLY A 183 8.25 0.28 -25.47
N THR A 184 8.62 0.02 -24.21
CA THR A 184 8.98 -1.32 -23.73
C THR A 184 7.77 -2.27 -23.79
N VAL A 185 6.61 -1.83 -23.28
CA VAL A 185 5.37 -2.63 -23.29
C VAL A 185 4.85 -2.87 -24.72
N ALA A 186 5.00 -1.89 -25.62
CA ALA A 186 4.48 -1.99 -26.97
C ALA A 186 5.34 -2.85 -27.91
N TYR A 187 6.67 -2.70 -27.82
CA TYR A 187 7.59 -3.22 -28.84
C TYR A 187 8.59 -4.25 -28.31
N LEU A 188 9.03 -4.13 -27.06
CA LEU A 188 10.16 -4.94 -26.57
C LEU A 188 9.76 -6.33 -26.07
N GLY A 189 8.46 -6.62 -25.93
CA GLY A 189 7.95 -7.88 -25.38
C GLY A 189 8.51 -9.15 -26.04
N ALA A 190 8.68 -9.18 -27.37
CA ALA A 190 9.14 -10.38 -28.06
C ALA A 190 10.66 -10.64 -27.95
N PHE A 191 11.45 -9.65 -27.49
CA PHE A 191 12.90 -9.71 -27.56
C PHE A 191 13.57 -10.29 -26.31
N THR A 192 14.83 -10.68 -26.46
CA THR A 192 15.70 -11.22 -25.39
C THR A 192 16.16 -10.14 -24.41
N VAL A 193 16.62 -10.55 -23.23
CA VAL A 193 17.07 -9.67 -22.14
C VAL A 193 18.09 -8.63 -22.64
N ASP A 194 19.13 -9.08 -23.33
CA ASP A 194 20.25 -8.23 -23.76
C ASP A 194 19.79 -7.17 -24.77
N TYR A 195 19.00 -7.59 -25.76
CA TYR A 195 18.47 -6.68 -26.77
C TYR A 195 17.52 -5.64 -26.18
N ARG A 196 16.67 -6.04 -25.21
CA ARG A 196 15.81 -5.09 -24.49
C ARG A 196 16.65 -4.06 -23.75
N ALA A 197 17.69 -4.49 -23.04
CA ALA A 197 18.56 -3.61 -22.27
C ALA A 197 19.34 -2.64 -23.18
N GLU A 198 19.84 -3.10 -24.32
CA GLU A 198 20.48 -2.25 -25.33
C GLU A 198 19.52 -1.20 -25.88
N CYS A 199 18.31 -1.60 -26.26
CA CYS A 199 17.28 -0.68 -26.74
C CYS A 199 16.89 0.34 -25.69
N GLN A 200 16.67 -0.08 -24.43
CA GLN A 200 16.31 0.82 -23.33
C GLN A 200 17.43 1.84 -23.05
N LYS A 201 18.69 1.39 -23.03
CA LYS A 201 19.86 2.29 -22.87
C LYS A 201 19.95 3.30 -24.01
N TRP A 202 19.76 2.82 -25.25
CA TRP A 202 19.79 3.67 -26.42
C TRP A 202 18.64 4.70 -26.41
N TRP A 203 17.41 4.28 -26.10
CA TRP A 203 16.26 5.18 -25.98
C TRP A 203 16.43 6.20 -24.85
N LEU A 204 17.03 5.79 -23.73
CA LEU A 204 17.34 6.69 -22.62
C LEU A 204 18.37 7.74 -23.03
N ALA A 205 19.42 7.35 -23.77
CA ALA A 205 20.39 8.29 -24.33
C ALA A 205 19.72 9.29 -25.28
N GLN A 206 18.82 8.82 -26.17
CA GLN A 206 18.05 9.69 -27.05
C GLN A 206 17.12 10.64 -26.30
N CYS A 207 16.49 10.20 -25.20
CA CYS A 207 15.69 11.07 -24.36
C CYS A 207 16.54 12.19 -23.73
N LYS A 208 17.75 11.86 -23.27
CA LYS A 208 18.72 12.83 -22.73
C LYS A 208 19.17 13.83 -23.80
N ASP A 209 19.50 13.36 -24.99
CA ASP A 209 19.89 14.22 -26.13
C ASP A 209 18.78 15.19 -26.55
N LYS A 210 17.52 14.76 -26.44
CA LYS A 210 16.33 15.58 -26.74
C LYS A 210 15.85 16.42 -25.56
N VAL A 211 16.58 16.42 -24.43
CA VAL A 211 16.24 17.18 -23.22
C VAL A 211 14.85 16.82 -22.69
N ILE A 212 14.46 15.55 -22.82
CA ILE A 212 13.22 15.02 -22.23
C ILE A 212 13.52 14.70 -20.75
N PRO A 213 12.78 15.27 -19.79
CA PRO A 213 12.93 14.94 -18.38
C PRO A 213 12.69 13.44 -18.14
N GLY A 214 13.65 12.76 -17.54
CA GLY A 214 13.61 11.32 -17.29
C GLY A 214 14.60 10.93 -16.20
N SER A 215 14.40 9.77 -15.59
CA SER A 215 15.28 9.27 -14.55
C SER A 215 16.67 8.92 -15.10
N SER A 216 17.71 9.00 -14.26
CA SER A 216 19.09 8.68 -14.68
C SER A 216 19.23 7.23 -15.13
N ASP A 217 18.53 6.35 -14.41
CA ASP A 217 18.43 4.90 -14.62
C ASP A 217 16.96 4.51 -14.78
N PHE A 218 16.61 4.03 -15.96
CA PHE A 218 15.25 3.59 -16.29
C PHE A 218 14.99 2.16 -15.75
N SER A 219 13.86 1.96 -15.10
CA SER A 219 13.37 0.64 -14.68
C SER A 219 11.86 0.55 -14.83
N LEU A 220 11.38 -0.41 -15.63
CA LEU A 220 9.95 -0.62 -15.88
C LEU A 220 9.18 -0.95 -14.59
N SER A 221 9.81 -1.71 -13.68
CA SER A 221 9.23 -2.07 -12.39
C SER A 221 9.02 -0.90 -11.45
N ASN A 222 9.85 0.15 -11.53
CA ASN A 222 9.66 1.35 -10.71
C ASN A 222 8.57 2.28 -11.27
N THR A 223 8.37 2.27 -12.59
CA THR A 223 7.40 3.16 -13.26
C THR A 223 5.99 2.58 -13.30
N LEU A 224 5.84 1.33 -13.74
CA LEU A 224 4.54 0.66 -13.94
C LEU A 224 4.30 -0.53 -12.99
N GLY A 225 5.31 -0.91 -12.22
CA GLY A 225 5.22 -2.03 -11.28
C GLY A 225 4.60 -1.61 -9.96
N ASP A 226 3.65 -2.43 -9.48
CA ASP A 226 3.17 -2.37 -8.11
C ASP A 226 3.93 -3.41 -7.27
N PRO A 227 4.72 -3.01 -6.27
CA PRO A 227 5.49 -3.93 -5.44
C PRO A 227 4.62 -5.03 -4.80
N VAL A 228 3.38 -4.74 -4.41
CA VAL A 228 2.48 -5.73 -3.79
C VAL A 228 2.04 -6.78 -4.83
N LYS A 229 1.70 -6.35 -6.05
CA LYS A 229 1.35 -7.28 -7.14
C LYS A 229 2.54 -8.11 -7.59
N ILE A 230 3.73 -7.50 -7.73
CA ILE A 230 4.95 -8.21 -8.09
C ILE A 230 5.26 -9.30 -7.06
N ARG A 231 5.14 -9.00 -5.77
CA ARG A 231 5.31 -10.00 -4.70
C ARG A 231 4.27 -11.11 -4.79
N ALA A 232 3.00 -10.79 -5.06
CA ALA A 232 1.97 -11.80 -5.28
C ALA A 232 2.28 -12.70 -6.49
N TRP A 233 2.83 -12.15 -7.58
CA TRP A 233 3.26 -12.92 -8.74
C TRP A 233 4.44 -13.85 -8.41
N GLN A 234 5.41 -13.39 -7.63
CA GLN A 234 6.52 -14.22 -7.16
C GLN A 234 6.04 -15.41 -6.33
N ILE A 235 5.09 -15.18 -5.42
CA ILE A 235 4.44 -16.25 -4.64
C ILE A 235 3.69 -17.24 -5.54
N ALA A 236 3.06 -16.74 -6.62
CA ALA A 236 2.41 -17.58 -7.62
C ALA A 236 3.40 -18.34 -8.54
N GLY A 237 4.71 -18.11 -8.41
CA GLY A 237 5.77 -18.82 -9.13
C GLY A 237 6.39 -18.03 -10.29
N LEU A 238 6.21 -16.71 -10.38
CA LEU A 238 7.00 -15.88 -11.29
C LEU A 238 8.44 -15.78 -10.76
N PRO A 239 9.47 -15.99 -11.59
CA PRO A 239 10.85 -15.78 -11.18
C PRO A 239 11.14 -14.35 -10.69
N THR A 240 12.15 -14.19 -9.84
CA THR A 240 12.53 -12.92 -9.20
C THR A 240 13.39 -12.01 -10.07
N ASP A 241 13.83 -12.48 -11.24
CA ASP A 241 14.67 -11.70 -12.13
C ASP A 241 13.90 -10.53 -12.80
N SER A 242 14.64 -9.48 -13.17
CA SER A 242 14.06 -8.26 -13.75
C SER A 242 13.28 -8.54 -15.04
N PHE A 243 13.75 -9.44 -15.89
CA PHE A 243 13.10 -9.77 -17.16
C PHE A 243 11.75 -10.46 -16.95
N SER A 244 11.67 -11.41 -16.01
CA SER A 244 10.42 -12.06 -15.63
C SER A 244 9.42 -11.08 -14.99
N ILE A 245 9.90 -10.16 -14.13
CA ILE A 245 9.06 -9.10 -13.55
C ILE A 245 8.53 -8.18 -14.64
N ASP A 246 9.38 -7.74 -15.57
CA ASP A 246 8.99 -6.91 -16.71
C ASP A 246 7.94 -7.60 -17.57
N ASN A 247 8.11 -8.90 -17.83
CA ASN A 247 7.10 -9.70 -18.54
C ASN A 247 5.76 -9.73 -17.77
N GLY A 248 5.78 -9.88 -16.45
CA GLY A 248 4.58 -9.80 -15.62
C GLY A 248 3.87 -8.44 -15.70
N ILE A 249 4.66 -7.35 -15.71
CA ILE A 249 4.15 -5.99 -15.89
C ILE A 249 3.53 -5.80 -17.27
N ILE A 250 4.15 -6.33 -18.33
CA ILE A 250 3.62 -6.29 -19.70
C ILE A 250 2.31 -7.05 -19.79
N VAL A 251 2.22 -8.26 -19.21
CA VAL A 251 0.96 -9.03 -19.17
C VAL A 251 -0.16 -8.24 -18.47
N SER A 252 0.15 -7.59 -17.34
CA SER A 252 -0.87 -6.85 -16.56
C SER A 252 -1.28 -5.51 -17.18
N ASN A 253 -0.41 -4.83 -17.93
CA ASN A 253 -0.65 -3.48 -18.44
C ASN A 253 -0.89 -3.42 -19.96
N SER A 254 -0.67 -4.52 -20.69
CA SER A 254 -0.89 -4.56 -22.14
C SER A 254 -2.37 -4.45 -22.50
N ARG A 255 -2.67 -3.63 -23.52
CA ARG A 255 -4.03 -3.50 -24.06
C ARG A 255 -4.44 -4.72 -24.89
N ARG A 256 -3.49 -5.28 -25.63
CA ARG A 256 -3.64 -6.51 -26.43
C ARG A 256 -3.37 -7.72 -25.55
N TRP A 257 -4.03 -8.85 -25.82
CA TRP A 257 -3.78 -10.06 -25.07
C TRP A 257 -2.35 -10.56 -25.29
N ALA A 258 -1.68 -10.96 -24.20
CA ALA A 258 -0.31 -11.43 -24.27
C ALA A 258 -0.25 -12.89 -24.76
N LEU A 259 0.51 -13.11 -25.84
CA LEU A 259 0.92 -14.43 -26.30
C LEU A 259 2.32 -14.71 -25.78
N MET A 260 2.38 -15.61 -24.81
CA MET A 260 3.59 -15.96 -24.07
C MET A 260 4.30 -17.13 -24.74
N ILE A 261 5.50 -16.86 -25.26
CA ILE A 261 6.41 -17.87 -25.81
C ILE A 261 7.12 -18.53 -24.65
N ASP A 262 6.62 -19.70 -24.24
CA ASP A 262 6.95 -20.37 -22.98
C ASP A 262 7.27 -21.87 -23.23
N PRO A 263 8.43 -22.18 -23.83
CA PRO A 263 8.82 -23.56 -24.11
C PRO A 263 9.01 -24.40 -22.83
N GLN A 264 9.36 -23.77 -21.70
CA GLN A 264 9.57 -24.46 -20.42
C GLN A 264 8.29 -24.57 -19.55
N GLY A 265 7.20 -23.91 -19.91
CA GLY A 265 5.93 -23.96 -19.16
C GLY A 265 5.91 -23.12 -17.87
N GLN A 266 6.82 -22.16 -17.72
CA GLN A 266 6.93 -21.31 -16.54
C GLN A 266 5.75 -20.33 -16.44
N ALA A 267 5.45 -19.62 -17.53
CA ALA A 267 4.34 -18.69 -17.60
C ALA A 267 3.00 -19.44 -17.43
N ASN A 268 2.88 -20.62 -18.04
CA ASN A 268 1.71 -21.48 -17.90
C ASN A 268 1.44 -21.85 -16.42
N LYS A 269 2.48 -22.28 -15.69
CA LYS A 269 2.39 -22.60 -14.26
C LYS A 269 2.04 -21.37 -13.42
N TRP A 270 2.68 -20.23 -13.70
CA TRP A 270 2.43 -18.97 -13.03
C TRP A 270 0.97 -18.51 -13.17
N ILE A 271 0.42 -18.47 -14.39
CA ILE A 271 -0.97 -18.05 -14.64
C ILE A 271 -1.97 -18.99 -13.94
N LYS A 272 -1.74 -20.32 -13.98
CA LYS A 272 -2.58 -21.30 -13.29
C LYS A 272 -2.63 -21.09 -11.78
N ASN A 273 -1.50 -20.75 -11.17
CA ASN A 273 -1.43 -20.46 -9.74
C ASN A 273 -2.05 -19.11 -9.39
N MET A 274 -1.78 -18.09 -10.19
CA MET A 274 -2.28 -16.73 -9.98
C MET A 274 -3.81 -16.67 -10.08
N GLU A 275 -4.41 -17.31 -11.09
CA GLU A 275 -5.86 -17.28 -11.35
C GLU A 275 -6.61 -18.45 -10.67
N LYS A 276 -5.96 -19.19 -9.76
CA LYS A 276 -6.54 -20.36 -9.08
C LYS A 276 -7.81 -20.01 -8.30
N ALA A 277 -7.83 -18.85 -7.64
CA ALA A 277 -9.01 -18.36 -6.91
C ALA A 277 -10.16 -17.95 -7.85
N ASN A 278 -9.83 -17.54 -9.09
CA ASN A 278 -10.77 -17.00 -10.07
C ASN A 278 -11.35 -18.07 -11.01
N ARG A 279 -11.15 -19.37 -10.71
CA ARG A 279 -11.66 -20.52 -11.48
C ARG A 279 -11.22 -20.51 -12.95
N LEU A 280 -9.92 -20.36 -13.18
CA LEU A 280 -9.31 -20.41 -14.53
C LEU A 280 -9.77 -21.63 -15.34
N SER A 281 -10.29 -21.37 -16.54
CA SER A 281 -10.59 -22.42 -17.52
C SER A 281 -9.41 -22.64 -18.44
N VAL A 282 -8.87 -23.86 -18.47
CA VAL A 282 -7.75 -24.25 -19.34
C VAL A 282 -8.31 -24.96 -20.57
N ILE A 283 -7.97 -24.47 -21.76
CA ILE A 283 -8.45 -25.00 -23.05
C ILE A 283 -7.31 -25.15 -24.04
N ARG A 284 -7.51 -25.98 -25.07
CA ARG A 284 -6.65 -26.11 -26.25
C ARG A 284 -7.50 -26.04 -27.52
N PHE A 285 -6.90 -25.60 -28.63
CA PHE A 285 -7.59 -25.63 -29.93
C PHE A 285 -7.96 -27.05 -30.39
N SER A 286 -7.25 -28.07 -29.90
CA SER A 286 -7.57 -29.48 -30.14
C SER A 286 -8.86 -29.95 -29.46
N ASP A 287 -9.37 -29.19 -28.48
CA ASP A 287 -10.51 -29.63 -27.67
C ASP A 287 -11.82 -29.35 -28.41
N THR A 288 -12.65 -30.38 -28.61
CA THR A 288 -13.94 -30.24 -29.33
C THR A 288 -14.90 -29.23 -28.68
N ASN A 289 -14.78 -28.99 -27.38
CA ASN A 289 -15.65 -28.10 -26.61
C ASN A 289 -15.06 -26.71 -26.36
N TYR A 290 -13.89 -26.36 -26.93
CA TYR A 290 -13.21 -25.11 -26.59
C TYR A 290 -14.08 -23.88 -26.84
N VAL A 291 -14.83 -23.86 -27.96
CA VAL A 291 -15.75 -22.78 -28.33
C VAL A 291 -16.80 -22.55 -27.25
N ARG A 292 -17.46 -23.61 -26.78
CA ARG A 292 -18.53 -23.51 -25.78
C ARG A 292 -18.01 -23.01 -24.44
N THR A 293 -16.82 -23.48 -24.03
CA THR A 293 -16.16 -23.01 -22.81
C THR A 293 -15.81 -21.53 -22.91
N LEU A 294 -15.30 -21.09 -24.06
CA LEU A 294 -14.93 -19.70 -24.31
C LEU A 294 -16.16 -18.77 -24.30
N GLN A 295 -17.26 -19.18 -24.92
CA GLN A 295 -18.53 -18.43 -24.90
C GLN A 295 -19.06 -18.23 -23.48
N ARG A 296 -19.04 -19.29 -22.65
CA ARG A 296 -19.43 -19.20 -21.23
C ARG A 296 -18.50 -18.29 -20.45
N ALA A 297 -17.19 -18.41 -20.67
CA ALA A 297 -16.20 -17.60 -19.97
C ALA A 297 -16.38 -16.10 -20.27
N LEU A 298 -16.68 -15.73 -21.52
CA LEU A 298 -16.98 -14.36 -21.92
C LEU A 298 -18.22 -13.80 -21.23
N GLN A 299 -19.29 -14.61 -21.14
CA GLN A 299 -20.53 -14.22 -20.48
C GLN A 299 -20.36 -14.04 -18.97
N PHE A 300 -19.66 -14.97 -18.30
CA PHE A 300 -19.50 -14.95 -16.84
C PHE A 300 -18.23 -14.23 -16.36
N GLY A 301 -17.40 -13.70 -17.26
CA GLY A 301 -16.14 -13.03 -16.90
C GLY A 301 -15.07 -13.96 -16.32
N THR A 302 -15.12 -15.26 -16.63
CA THR A 302 -14.14 -16.23 -16.11
C THR A 302 -12.83 -16.15 -16.92
N PRO A 303 -11.65 -16.14 -16.29
CA PRO A 303 -10.39 -16.12 -17.00
C PRO A 303 -10.14 -17.43 -17.76
N VAL A 304 -9.53 -17.33 -18.95
CA VAL A 304 -9.24 -18.47 -19.83
C VAL A 304 -7.75 -18.51 -20.17
N LEU A 305 -7.15 -19.68 -20.06
CA LEU A 305 -5.80 -19.98 -20.53
C LEU A 305 -5.86 -20.93 -21.72
N LEU A 306 -5.43 -20.46 -22.88
CA LEU A 306 -5.29 -21.27 -24.09
C LEU A 306 -3.85 -21.79 -24.19
N GLU A 307 -3.70 -23.11 -24.13
CA GLU A 307 -2.40 -23.78 -24.17
C GLU A 307 -2.01 -24.22 -25.57
N ASN A 308 -0.70 -24.27 -25.82
CA ASN A 308 -0.08 -24.82 -27.02
C ASN A 308 -0.59 -24.19 -28.31
N VAL A 309 -0.68 -22.86 -28.31
CA VAL A 309 -1.02 -22.08 -29.48
C VAL A 309 0.06 -22.29 -30.55
N GLY A 310 -0.35 -22.70 -31.75
CA GLY A 310 0.54 -22.88 -32.90
C GLY A 310 0.95 -21.54 -33.54
N GLU A 311 1.50 -21.61 -34.74
CA GLU A 311 1.82 -20.42 -35.55
C GLU A 311 0.55 -19.81 -36.18
N GLU A 312 -0.42 -20.67 -36.51
CA GLU A 312 -1.73 -20.28 -37.01
C GLU A 312 -2.74 -20.16 -35.86
N LEU A 313 -3.49 -19.07 -35.86
CA LEU A 313 -4.60 -18.83 -34.91
C LEU A 313 -5.92 -19.11 -35.60
N ASP A 314 -6.83 -19.76 -34.88
CA ASP A 314 -8.20 -19.96 -35.37
C ASP A 314 -8.90 -18.60 -35.58
N ALA A 315 -9.47 -18.39 -36.77
CA ALA A 315 -10.22 -17.18 -37.11
C ALA A 315 -11.41 -16.94 -36.16
N PHE A 316 -11.94 -17.99 -35.54
CA PHE A 316 -13.04 -17.88 -34.58
C PHE A 316 -12.72 -16.96 -33.39
N ILE A 317 -11.46 -16.92 -32.93
CA ILE A 317 -11.07 -16.12 -31.75
C ILE A 317 -10.71 -14.67 -32.11
N GLU A 318 -10.65 -14.32 -33.39
CA GLU A 318 -10.24 -12.98 -33.86
C GLU A 318 -11.06 -11.82 -33.26
N PRO A 319 -12.40 -11.90 -33.14
CA PRO A 319 -13.20 -10.84 -32.49
C PRO A 319 -12.80 -10.61 -31.04
N ILE A 320 -12.36 -11.66 -30.33
CA ILE A 320 -11.90 -11.59 -28.92
C ILE A 320 -10.52 -10.95 -28.86
N LEU A 321 -9.63 -11.30 -29.79
CA LEU A 321 -8.28 -10.72 -29.85
C LEU A 321 -8.32 -9.22 -30.11
N LEU A 322 -9.17 -8.80 -31.05
CA LEU A 322 -9.38 -7.40 -31.39
C LEU A 322 -10.31 -6.65 -30.41
N LYS A 323 -10.94 -7.36 -29.46
CA LYS A 323 -11.94 -6.80 -28.53
C LYS A 323 -13.06 -6.06 -29.25
N SER A 324 -13.59 -6.68 -30.31
CA SER A 324 -14.66 -6.13 -31.16
C SER A 324 -16.01 -6.19 -30.44
N THR A 325 -16.23 -5.31 -29.47
CA THR A 325 -17.48 -5.19 -28.70
C THR A 325 -18.37 -4.07 -29.23
N PHE A 326 -19.68 -4.22 -29.05
CA PHE A 326 -20.68 -3.19 -29.35
C PHE A 326 -21.65 -3.08 -28.19
N ARG A 327 -22.23 -1.88 -27.98
CA ARG A 327 -23.20 -1.65 -26.92
C ARG A 327 -24.62 -1.75 -27.44
N GLN A 328 -25.47 -2.49 -26.73
CA GLN A 328 -26.90 -2.56 -26.98
C GLN A 328 -27.64 -2.42 -25.65
N GLN A 329 -28.58 -1.46 -25.57
CA GLN A 329 -29.36 -1.17 -24.35
C GLN A 329 -28.51 -0.99 -23.07
N GLY A 330 -27.31 -0.43 -23.19
CA GLY A 330 -26.40 -0.17 -22.06
C GLY A 330 -25.49 -1.34 -21.66
N VAL A 331 -25.70 -2.54 -22.21
CA VAL A 331 -24.85 -3.72 -21.99
C VAL A 331 -23.88 -3.89 -23.16
N GLU A 332 -22.64 -4.32 -22.88
CA GLU A 332 -21.64 -4.63 -23.90
C GLU A 332 -21.83 -6.07 -24.41
N TYR A 333 -21.88 -6.24 -25.73
CA TYR A 333 -21.99 -7.51 -26.42
C TYR A 333 -20.83 -7.71 -27.38
N MET A 334 -20.53 -8.96 -27.69
CA MET A 334 -19.55 -9.37 -28.70
C MET A 334 -20.19 -10.38 -29.65
N ARG A 335 -19.93 -10.24 -30.95
CA ARG A 335 -20.36 -11.21 -31.96
C ARG A 335 -19.27 -12.25 -32.17
N LEU A 336 -19.61 -13.51 -31.94
CA LEU A 336 -18.71 -14.65 -32.12
C LEU A 336 -19.35 -15.67 -33.06
N GLY A 337 -18.90 -15.66 -34.31
CA GLY A 337 -19.57 -16.36 -35.41
C GLY A 337 -21.00 -15.84 -35.58
N GLU A 338 -21.98 -16.72 -35.46
CA GLU A 338 -23.40 -16.38 -35.58
C GLU A 338 -24.03 -15.90 -34.26
N ASN A 339 -23.38 -16.16 -33.12
CA ASN A 339 -23.92 -15.86 -31.79
C ASN A 339 -23.55 -14.46 -31.31
N ILE A 340 -24.52 -13.80 -30.66
CA ILE A 340 -24.30 -12.55 -29.91
C ILE A 340 -24.25 -12.90 -28.43
N ILE A 341 -23.14 -12.58 -27.78
CA ILE A 341 -22.86 -12.96 -26.39
C ILE A 341 -22.61 -11.71 -25.58
N GLU A 342 -23.17 -11.66 -24.38
CA GLU A 342 -22.87 -10.60 -23.41
C GLU A 342 -21.39 -10.64 -23.03
N TYR A 343 -20.73 -9.48 -23.08
CA TYR A 343 -19.31 -9.36 -22.81
C TYR A 343 -19.11 -8.82 -21.39
N SER A 344 -18.57 -9.66 -20.50
CA SER A 344 -18.13 -9.22 -19.19
C SER A 344 -16.75 -8.56 -19.26
N ARG A 345 -16.60 -7.41 -18.61
CA ARG A 345 -15.32 -6.68 -18.52
C ARG A 345 -14.29 -7.38 -17.64
N ASP A 346 -14.72 -8.31 -16.79
CA ASP A 346 -13.84 -9.09 -15.91
C ASP A 346 -13.15 -10.24 -16.65
N PHE A 347 -13.59 -10.55 -17.88
CA PHE A 347 -12.99 -11.58 -18.71
C PHE A 347 -11.51 -11.29 -19.01
N LYS A 348 -10.68 -12.32 -18.86
CA LYS A 348 -9.26 -12.27 -19.23
C LYS A 348 -8.88 -13.47 -20.09
N LEU A 349 -8.07 -13.23 -21.11
CA LEU A 349 -7.52 -14.25 -21.98
C LEU A 349 -6.00 -14.29 -21.88
N TYR A 350 -5.45 -15.48 -21.64
CA TYR A 350 -4.02 -15.76 -21.64
C TYR A 350 -3.70 -16.79 -22.72
N LEU A 351 -2.64 -16.54 -23.49
CA LEU A 351 -2.22 -17.40 -24.60
C LEU A 351 -0.80 -17.90 -24.31
N THR A 352 -0.55 -19.20 -24.41
CA THR A 352 0.79 -19.79 -24.23
C THR A 352 1.15 -20.68 -25.41
N THR A 353 2.40 -20.61 -25.87
CA THR A 353 2.96 -21.54 -26.86
C THR A 353 4.20 -22.22 -26.31
N ARG A 354 4.39 -23.50 -26.66
CA ARG A 354 5.60 -24.26 -26.33
C ARG A 354 6.67 -24.20 -27.42
N LEU A 355 6.37 -23.57 -28.55
CA LEU A 355 7.34 -23.39 -29.63
C LEU A 355 8.44 -22.46 -29.15
N ARG A 356 9.71 -22.87 -29.27
CA ARG A 356 10.87 -22.07 -28.79
C ARG A 356 11.07 -20.81 -29.62
N ASN A 357 10.91 -20.91 -30.94
CA ASN A 357 11.09 -19.80 -31.87
C ASN A 357 10.01 -19.85 -32.98
N PRO A 358 8.74 -19.58 -32.64
CA PRO A 358 7.64 -19.61 -33.61
C PRO A 358 7.75 -18.47 -34.62
N HIS A 359 7.44 -18.73 -35.88
CA HIS A 359 7.40 -17.71 -36.93
C HIS A 359 5.97 -17.18 -37.13
N TYR A 360 5.61 -16.15 -36.37
CA TYR A 360 4.31 -15.50 -36.49
C TYR A 360 4.23 -14.54 -37.68
N LEU A 361 3.16 -14.64 -38.46
CA LEU A 361 2.84 -13.67 -39.50
C LEU A 361 2.60 -12.27 -38.90
N PRO A 362 2.90 -11.17 -39.63
CA PRO A 362 2.67 -9.81 -39.14
C PRO A 362 1.23 -9.55 -38.67
N GLU A 363 0.26 -10.21 -39.29
CA GLU A 363 -1.15 -10.15 -38.91
C GLU A 363 -1.38 -10.58 -37.45
N VAL A 364 -0.73 -11.67 -37.02
CA VAL A 364 -0.80 -12.14 -35.63
C VAL A 364 -0.13 -11.13 -34.69
N ALA A 365 1.05 -10.61 -35.05
CA ALA A 365 1.81 -9.65 -34.25
C ALA A 365 1.08 -8.30 -34.04
N VAL A 366 0.16 -7.93 -34.93
CA VAL A 366 -0.72 -6.76 -34.75
C VAL A 366 -1.82 -7.05 -33.73
N LYS A 367 -2.42 -8.24 -33.78
CA LYS A 367 -3.56 -8.67 -32.94
C LYS A 367 -3.18 -8.94 -31.49
N VAL A 368 -2.03 -9.58 -31.26
CA VAL A 368 -1.58 -9.97 -29.90
C VAL A 368 -0.32 -9.21 -29.48
N CYS A 369 -0.07 -9.16 -28.17
CA CYS A 369 1.22 -8.74 -27.63
C CYS A 369 2.14 -9.96 -27.52
N LEU A 370 3.08 -10.10 -28.44
CA LEU A 370 4.09 -11.17 -28.36
C LEU A 370 5.01 -10.92 -27.18
N LEU A 371 5.19 -11.94 -26.34
CA LEU A 371 5.97 -11.86 -25.12
C LEU A 371 6.87 -13.07 -24.97
N ASN A 372 8.17 -12.83 -24.96
CA ASN A 372 9.17 -13.87 -24.77
C ASN A 372 9.27 -14.23 -23.28
N PHE A 373 8.86 -15.44 -22.94
CA PHE A 373 8.88 -16.02 -21.59
C PHE A 373 9.91 -17.15 -21.47
N MET A 374 10.85 -17.26 -22.42
CA MET A 374 11.97 -18.20 -22.28
C MET A 374 12.73 -17.91 -20.99
N ILE A 375 13.02 -18.98 -20.25
CA ILE A 375 13.76 -18.87 -19.00
C ILE A 375 15.16 -18.29 -19.24
N THR A 376 15.55 -17.30 -18.44
CA THR A 376 16.85 -16.66 -18.53
C THR A 376 17.88 -17.42 -17.70
N PRO A 377 19.19 -17.29 -18.00
CA PRO A 377 20.25 -17.87 -17.15
C PRO A 377 20.14 -17.46 -15.69
N LEU A 378 19.91 -16.16 -15.43
CA LEU A 378 19.73 -15.64 -14.07
C LEU A 378 18.44 -16.17 -13.41
N GLY A 379 17.32 -16.22 -14.14
CA GLY A 379 16.06 -16.73 -13.61
C GLY A 379 16.14 -18.22 -13.23
N LEU A 380 16.83 -19.04 -14.05
CA LEU A 380 17.07 -20.44 -13.71
C LEU A 380 18.04 -20.60 -12.55
N GLN A 381 19.10 -19.78 -12.47
CA GLN A 381 20.03 -19.78 -11.34
C GLN A 381 19.31 -19.52 -10.02
N ASP A 382 18.46 -18.48 -9.96
CA ASP A 382 17.68 -18.18 -8.76
C ASP A 382 16.73 -19.31 -8.39
N GLN A 383 16.08 -19.93 -9.39
CA GLN A 383 15.19 -21.08 -9.17
C GLN A 383 15.95 -22.29 -8.61
N LEU A 384 17.09 -22.66 -9.21
CA LEU A 384 17.92 -23.78 -8.76
C LEU A 384 18.51 -23.50 -7.37
N LEU A 385 18.94 -22.27 -7.12
CA LEU A 385 19.44 -21.83 -5.82
C LEU A 385 18.38 -21.99 -4.73
N GLY A 386 17.14 -21.61 -5.01
CA GLY A 386 16.01 -21.85 -4.11
C GLY A 386 15.78 -23.33 -3.83
N ILE A 387 15.92 -24.20 -4.85
CA ILE A 387 15.78 -25.65 -4.70
C ILE A 387 16.91 -26.25 -3.82
N VAL A 388 18.17 -25.85 -4.02
CA VAL A 388 19.28 -26.31 -3.19
C VAL A 388 19.09 -25.86 -1.75
N ALA A 389 18.79 -24.59 -1.54
CA ALA A 389 18.58 -24.05 -0.20
C ALA A 389 17.43 -24.75 0.52
N ALA A 390 16.32 -25.01 -0.18
CA ALA A 390 15.19 -25.76 0.36
C ALA A 390 15.56 -27.20 0.75
N LYS A 391 16.51 -27.83 0.02
CA LYS A 391 16.90 -29.22 0.27
C LYS A 391 17.98 -29.37 1.33
N GLU A 392 18.98 -28.49 1.33
CA GLU A 392 20.10 -28.51 2.28
C GLU A 392 19.73 -27.87 3.62
N LYS A 393 18.96 -26.78 3.61
CA LYS A 393 18.54 -26.04 4.82
C LYS A 393 17.03 -25.75 4.80
N PRO A 394 16.17 -26.79 4.88
CA PRO A 394 14.72 -26.64 4.79
C PRO A 394 14.13 -25.68 5.82
N GLU A 395 14.66 -25.67 7.04
CA GLU A 395 14.21 -24.78 8.12
C GLU A 395 14.40 -23.30 7.79
N LEU A 396 15.50 -22.93 7.12
CA LEU A 396 15.76 -21.55 6.72
C LEU A 396 14.83 -21.12 5.59
N GLU A 397 14.55 -22.00 4.64
CA GLU A 397 13.64 -21.69 3.53
C GLU A 397 12.18 -21.60 3.99
N GLU A 398 11.76 -22.42 4.96
CA GLU A 398 10.43 -22.30 5.56
C GLU A 398 10.30 -20.98 6.35
N LYS A 399 11.32 -20.60 7.13
CA LYS A 399 11.38 -19.30 7.81
C LYS A 399 11.31 -18.14 6.82
N LYS A 400 12.06 -18.21 5.72
CA LYS A 400 12.04 -17.22 4.65
C LYS A 400 10.65 -17.07 4.02
N ASN A 401 10.00 -18.17 3.66
CA ASN A 401 8.66 -18.14 3.10
C ASN A 401 7.63 -17.53 4.06
N LYS A 402 7.73 -17.83 5.36
CA LYS A 402 6.92 -17.18 6.41
C LYS A 402 7.20 -15.67 6.49
N LEU A 403 8.47 -15.28 6.52
CA LEU A 403 8.89 -13.88 6.56
C LEU A 403 8.43 -13.10 5.32
N ILE A 404 8.44 -13.70 4.13
CA ILE A 404 7.95 -13.07 2.89
C ILE A 404 6.44 -12.78 3.00
N VAL A 405 5.66 -13.75 3.46
CA VAL A 405 4.20 -13.59 3.62
C VAL A 405 3.88 -12.57 4.72
N GLU A 406 4.59 -12.64 5.85
CA GLU A 406 4.44 -11.67 6.95
C GLU A 406 4.84 -10.27 6.50
N SER A 407 5.96 -10.10 5.81
CA SER A 407 6.40 -8.80 5.30
C SER A 407 5.41 -8.20 4.29
N ALA A 408 4.84 -9.03 3.40
CA ALA A 408 3.81 -8.58 2.48
C ALA A 408 2.54 -8.12 3.22
N LYS A 409 2.13 -8.86 4.25
CA LYS A 409 1.00 -8.50 5.11
C LYS A 409 1.28 -7.21 5.89
N ASN A 410 2.46 -7.07 6.47
CA ASN A 410 2.89 -5.90 7.23
C ASN A 410 2.88 -4.64 6.35
N LYS A 411 3.45 -4.70 5.14
CA LYS A 411 3.43 -3.57 4.18
C LYS A 411 2.00 -3.19 3.77
N LYS A 412 1.13 -4.19 3.58
CA LYS A 412 -0.28 -3.94 3.28
C LYS A 412 -0.99 -3.24 4.46
N GLN A 413 -0.77 -3.73 5.68
CA GLN A 413 -1.35 -3.14 6.89
C GLN A 413 -0.85 -1.72 7.14
N LEU A 414 0.44 -1.43 6.92
CA LEU A 414 0.97 -0.06 7.01
C LEU A 414 0.23 0.89 6.07
N LYS A 415 0.02 0.48 4.82
CA LYS A 415 -0.74 1.28 3.85
C LYS A 415 -2.21 1.45 4.24
N GLU A 416 -2.87 0.39 4.68
CA GLU A 416 -4.26 0.46 5.16
C GLU A 416 -4.41 1.39 6.38
N ILE A 417 -3.42 1.39 7.28
CA ILE A 417 -3.36 2.30 8.43
C ILE A 417 -3.19 3.75 7.98
N GLU A 418 -2.31 4.01 7.01
CA GLU A 418 -2.11 5.35 6.44
C GLU A 418 -3.36 5.89 5.76
N ASP A 419 -4.00 5.06 4.92
CA ASP A 419 -5.25 5.42 4.23
C ASP A 419 -6.34 5.74 5.26
N LYS A 420 -6.40 5.00 6.37
CA LYS A 420 -7.34 5.25 7.48
C LYS A 420 -7.02 6.54 8.24
N ILE A 421 -5.74 6.85 8.47
CA ILE A 421 -5.33 8.12 9.09
C ILE A 421 -5.77 9.29 8.20
N LEU A 422 -5.56 9.19 6.90
CA LEU A 422 -5.97 10.20 5.92
C LEU A 422 -7.50 10.34 5.85
N GLU A 423 -8.23 9.24 5.87
CA GLU A 423 -9.69 9.22 5.91
C GLU A 423 -10.22 9.97 7.13
N VAL A 424 -9.74 9.64 8.34
CA VAL A 424 -10.15 10.33 9.58
C VAL A 424 -9.83 11.82 9.53
N LEU A 425 -8.66 12.21 9.02
CA LEU A 425 -8.29 13.62 8.87
C LEU A 425 -9.18 14.35 7.85
N SER A 426 -9.59 13.68 6.77
CA SER A 426 -10.46 14.26 5.74
C SER A 426 -11.92 14.40 6.17
N LEU A 427 -12.43 13.45 6.95
CA LEU A 427 -13.81 13.43 7.45
C LEU A 427 -14.03 14.40 8.62
N SER A 428 -12.94 14.80 9.27
CA SER A 428 -12.97 15.73 10.40
C SER A 428 -13.21 17.17 9.93
N GLU A 429 -14.45 17.49 9.58
CA GLU A 429 -14.88 18.87 9.31
C GLU A 429 -15.09 19.61 10.64
N GLY A 430 -14.11 20.41 11.07
CA GLY A 430 -14.21 21.28 12.27
C GLY A 430 -13.01 21.18 13.21
N ASN A 431 -13.26 21.42 14.51
CA ASN A 431 -12.20 21.37 15.53
C ASN A 431 -11.90 19.92 15.92
N ILE A 432 -10.84 19.35 15.33
CA ILE A 432 -10.41 17.96 15.58
C ILE A 432 -10.13 17.65 17.06
N LEU A 433 -9.86 18.69 17.87
CA LEU A 433 -9.64 18.57 19.31
C LEU A 433 -10.92 18.20 20.08
N GLU A 434 -12.09 18.36 19.48
CA GLU A 434 -13.38 18.02 20.08
C GLU A 434 -13.82 16.59 19.74
N ASP A 435 -13.27 15.99 18.68
CA ASP A 435 -13.51 14.61 18.30
C ASP A 435 -12.57 13.64 19.04
N GLU A 436 -13.06 13.14 20.18
CA GLU A 436 -12.33 12.15 20.98
C GLU A 436 -12.16 10.81 20.24
N THR A 437 -13.04 10.48 19.30
CA THR A 437 -12.96 9.23 18.54
C THR A 437 -11.84 9.29 17.51
N ALA A 438 -11.69 10.40 16.80
CA ALA A 438 -10.59 10.64 15.88
C ALA A 438 -9.24 10.54 16.59
N ILE A 439 -9.09 11.19 17.76
CA ILE A 439 -7.83 11.16 18.53
C ILE A 439 -7.49 9.74 19.00
N LYS A 440 -8.47 8.96 19.47
CA LYS A 440 -8.24 7.56 19.87
C LYS A 440 -7.85 6.68 18.68
N ILE A 441 -8.49 6.85 17.52
CA ILE A 441 -8.15 6.10 16.31
C ILE A 441 -6.74 6.47 15.83
N LEU A 442 -6.37 7.75 15.81
CA LEU A 442 -5.04 8.21 15.41
C LEU A 442 -3.95 7.67 16.34
N SER A 443 -4.17 7.74 17.66
CA SER A 443 -3.19 7.24 18.64
C SER A 443 -2.98 5.73 18.57
N SER A 444 -4.06 4.94 18.41
CA SER A 444 -3.96 3.49 18.27
C SER A 444 -3.36 3.07 16.93
N SER A 445 -3.67 3.79 15.86
CA SER A 445 -3.10 3.58 14.51
C SER A 445 -1.61 3.84 14.47
N LYS A 446 -1.12 4.88 15.17
CA LYS A 446 0.30 5.19 15.29
C LYS A 446 1.09 4.09 16.01
N LEU A 447 0.63 3.68 17.20
CA LEU A 447 1.30 2.62 17.96
C LEU A 447 1.40 1.32 17.15
N LEU A 448 0.33 0.99 16.42
CA LEU A 448 0.33 -0.17 15.53
C LEU A 448 1.29 0.02 14.34
N SER A 449 1.39 1.21 13.76
CA SER A 449 2.34 1.53 12.68
C SER A 449 3.79 1.40 13.13
N GLU A 450 4.14 1.95 14.31
CA GLU A 450 5.48 1.82 14.91
C GLU A 450 5.83 0.36 15.19
N GLU A 451 4.91 -0.41 15.80
CA GLU A 451 5.12 -1.85 16.06
C GLU A 451 5.32 -2.65 14.76
N ILE A 452 4.52 -2.38 13.72
CA ILE A 452 4.65 -3.06 12.43
C ILE A 452 5.95 -2.63 11.73
N SER A 453 6.36 -1.37 11.85
CA SER A 453 7.61 -0.86 11.28
C SER A 453 8.83 -1.55 11.90
N GLU A 454 8.88 -1.66 13.23
CA GLU A 454 9.95 -2.38 13.93
C GLU A 454 9.99 -3.87 13.52
N LYS A 455 8.82 -4.53 13.47
CA LYS A 455 8.72 -5.92 12.99
C LYS A 455 9.20 -6.06 11.55
N GLN A 456 8.89 -5.09 10.69
CA GLN A 456 9.29 -5.09 9.30
C GLN A 456 10.80 -4.89 9.14
N GLU A 457 11.44 -4.09 10.00
CA GLU A 457 12.88 -3.89 10.01
C GLU A 457 13.63 -5.16 10.45
N ILE A 458 13.16 -5.81 11.53
CA ILE A 458 13.68 -7.11 11.98
C ILE A 458 13.51 -8.18 10.90
N ALA A 459 12.34 -8.24 10.25
CA ALA A 459 12.08 -9.16 9.15
C ALA A 459 13.05 -8.93 7.98
N SER A 460 13.33 -7.67 7.64
CA SER A 460 14.28 -7.31 6.57
C SER A 460 15.71 -7.69 6.91
N MET A 461 16.17 -7.48 8.15
CA MET A 461 17.50 -7.91 8.59
C MET A 461 17.64 -9.43 8.56
N THR A 462 16.60 -10.15 9.00
CA THR A 462 16.58 -11.61 9.00
C THR A 462 16.56 -12.17 7.56
N GLU A 463 15.81 -11.54 6.65
CA GLU A 463 15.80 -11.87 5.22
C GLU A 463 17.20 -11.76 4.62
N MET A 464 17.95 -10.69 4.93
CA MET A 464 19.33 -10.51 4.46
C MET A 464 20.27 -11.62 4.96
N GLN A 465 20.19 -11.99 6.24
CA GLN A 465 21.02 -13.08 6.80
C GLN A 465 20.72 -14.45 6.16
N ILE A 466 19.44 -14.72 5.87
CA ILE A 466 19.04 -15.94 5.17
C ILE A 466 19.58 -15.92 3.73
N ASP A 467 19.50 -14.78 3.06
CA ASP A 467 19.99 -14.63 1.70
C ASP A 467 21.52 -14.74 1.62
N GLU A 468 22.27 -14.25 2.59
CA GLU A 468 23.72 -14.49 2.69
C GLU A 468 24.03 -15.99 2.78
N THR A 469 23.30 -16.73 3.62
CA THR A 469 23.48 -18.18 3.73
C THR A 469 23.13 -18.89 2.43
N ARG A 470 22.09 -18.42 1.73
CA ARG A 470 21.68 -18.94 0.41
C ARG A 470 22.77 -18.73 -0.63
N MET A 471 23.38 -17.55 -0.65
CA MET A 471 24.40 -17.16 -1.62
C MET A 471 25.65 -18.06 -1.57
N GLY A 472 25.91 -18.72 -0.43
CA GLY A 472 26.95 -19.75 -0.34
C GLY A 472 26.77 -20.90 -1.35
N TYR A 473 25.53 -21.27 -1.69
CA TYR A 473 25.24 -22.34 -2.67
C TYR A 473 25.12 -21.84 -4.11
N LYS A 474 25.30 -20.53 -4.34
CA LYS A 474 25.21 -19.93 -5.68
C LYS A 474 26.10 -20.62 -6.73
N PRO A 475 27.35 -21.05 -6.44
CA PRO A 475 28.18 -21.73 -7.44
C PRO A 475 27.54 -22.99 -8.03
N VAL A 476 26.84 -23.77 -7.22
CA VAL A 476 26.12 -24.98 -7.69
C VAL A 476 25.01 -24.59 -8.66
N ALA A 477 24.23 -23.56 -8.34
CA ALA A 477 23.14 -23.09 -9.18
C ALA A 477 23.63 -22.53 -10.52
N VAL A 478 24.76 -21.79 -10.51
CA VAL A 478 25.40 -21.26 -11.73
C VAL A 478 25.91 -22.38 -12.62
N HIS A 479 26.60 -23.36 -12.03
CA HIS A 479 27.08 -24.55 -12.76
C HIS A 479 25.93 -25.34 -13.38
N SER A 480 24.89 -25.65 -12.60
CA SER A 480 23.73 -26.40 -13.08
C SER A 480 22.95 -25.63 -14.16
N ALA A 481 22.76 -24.32 -14.02
CA ALA A 481 22.12 -23.52 -15.06
C ALA A 481 22.89 -23.58 -16.38
N THR A 482 24.23 -23.48 -16.32
CA THR A 482 25.10 -23.60 -17.51
C THR A 482 24.88 -24.93 -18.23
N ILE A 483 24.86 -26.04 -17.48
CA ILE A 483 24.59 -27.38 -18.03
C ILE A 483 23.21 -27.44 -18.70
N PHE A 484 22.18 -26.86 -18.09
CA PHE A 484 20.84 -26.84 -18.67
C PHE A 484 20.79 -26.15 -20.03
N PHE A 485 21.43 -24.98 -20.18
CA PHE A 485 21.45 -24.28 -21.46
C PHE A 485 22.29 -25.02 -22.50
N CYS A 486 23.42 -25.63 -22.11
CA CYS A 486 24.19 -26.50 -22.99
C CYS A 486 23.35 -27.67 -23.55
N ILE A 487 22.49 -28.28 -22.72
CA ILE A 487 21.60 -29.37 -23.14
C ILE A 487 20.44 -28.85 -23.98
N SER A 488 19.88 -27.70 -23.62
CA SER A 488 18.78 -27.08 -24.36
C SER A 488 19.17 -26.73 -25.80
N ASP A 489 20.44 -26.45 -26.04
CA ASP A 489 20.95 -26.11 -27.37
C ASP A 489 21.23 -27.34 -28.25
N LEU A 490 21.17 -28.57 -27.70
CA LEU A 490 21.33 -29.81 -28.48
C LEU A 490 20.23 -30.01 -29.53
N VAL A 491 19.08 -29.36 -29.35
CA VAL A 491 18.00 -29.31 -30.37
C VAL A 491 18.50 -28.80 -31.72
N HIS A 492 19.51 -27.94 -31.74
CA HIS A 492 20.09 -27.42 -32.98
C HIS A 492 20.91 -28.47 -33.75
N ILE A 493 21.34 -29.55 -33.08
CA ILE A 493 22.03 -30.67 -33.70
C ILE A 493 21.01 -31.64 -34.29
N GLU A 494 20.06 -32.08 -33.46
CA GLU A 494 19.01 -33.01 -33.85
C GLU A 494 17.71 -32.64 -33.11
N PRO A 495 16.59 -32.41 -33.83
CA PRO A 495 15.29 -32.08 -33.23
C PRO A 495 14.80 -33.05 -32.14
N MET A 496 15.28 -34.30 -32.11
CA MET A 496 14.95 -35.29 -31.08
C MET A 496 15.55 -34.96 -29.71
N TYR A 497 16.60 -34.15 -29.62
CA TYR A 497 17.32 -33.84 -28.38
C TYR A 497 16.62 -32.75 -27.57
N GLN A 498 15.38 -33.02 -27.16
CA GLN A 498 14.56 -32.10 -26.37
C GLN A 498 14.38 -32.63 -24.94
N TYR A 499 14.74 -31.79 -23.97
CA TYR A 499 14.63 -32.12 -22.56
C TYR A 499 13.79 -31.07 -21.84
N SER A 500 12.83 -31.52 -21.04
CA SER A 500 12.00 -30.61 -20.26
C SER A 500 12.73 -30.07 -19.03
N LEU A 501 12.42 -28.83 -18.65
CA LEU A 501 12.93 -28.24 -17.41
C LEU A 501 12.52 -29.07 -16.18
N THR A 502 11.30 -29.62 -16.17
CA THR A 502 10.82 -30.49 -15.08
C THR A 502 11.69 -31.73 -14.91
N TRP A 503 12.07 -32.39 -16.01
CA TRP A 503 12.97 -33.54 -15.98
C TRP A 503 14.35 -33.16 -15.43
N PHE A 504 14.90 -32.04 -15.89
CA PHE A 504 16.18 -31.53 -15.41
C PHE A 504 16.17 -31.23 -13.90
N ILE A 505 15.11 -30.56 -13.42
CA ILE A 505 14.93 -30.28 -11.99
C ILE A 505 14.81 -31.57 -11.17
N ASN A 506 14.12 -32.59 -11.67
CA ASN A 506 14.01 -33.88 -10.97
C ASN A 506 15.39 -34.55 -10.82
N LEU A 507 16.21 -34.56 -11.87
CA LEU A 507 17.59 -35.07 -11.81
C LEU A 507 18.48 -34.26 -10.86
N TYR A 508 18.26 -32.95 -10.80
CA TYR A 508 18.95 -32.07 -9.86
C TYR A 508 18.61 -32.41 -8.41
N VAL A 509 17.33 -32.52 -8.08
CA VAL A 509 16.86 -32.92 -6.75
C VAL A 509 17.35 -34.32 -6.37
N HIS A 510 17.36 -35.24 -7.34
CA HIS A 510 17.89 -36.59 -7.14
C HIS A 510 19.39 -36.56 -6.82
N SER A 511 20.17 -35.75 -7.53
CA SER A 511 21.62 -35.59 -7.30
C SER A 511 21.94 -34.94 -5.96
N LEU A 512 21.14 -33.97 -5.52
CA LEU A 512 21.27 -33.38 -4.18
C LEU A 512 21.07 -34.43 -3.07
N ALA A 513 20.13 -35.36 -3.27
CA ALA A 513 19.83 -36.40 -2.29
C ALA A 513 20.90 -37.51 -2.21
N HIS A 514 21.51 -37.90 -3.33
CA HIS A 514 22.43 -39.04 -3.43
C HIS A 514 23.92 -38.67 -3.41
N SER A 515 24.25 -37.39 -3.58
CA SER A 515 25.63 -36.90 -3.47
C SER A 515 26.17 -37.06 -2.04
N ARG A 516 27.49 -37.19 -1.92
CA ARG A 516 28.18 -37.33 -0.63
C ARG A 516 27.96 -36.11 0.26
N ARG A 517 27.51 -36.34 1.50
CA ARG A 517 27.29 -35.27 2.49
C ARG A 517 28.63 -34.82 3.08
N SER A 518 28.76 -33.53 3.34
CA SER A 518 29.89 -32.89 4.02
C SER A 518 29.37 -31.74 4.88
N GLU A 519 29.99 -31.51 6.05
CA GLU A 519 29.70 -30.35 6.90
C GLU A 519 30.37 -29.07 6.38
N GLU A 520 31.46 -29.22 5.64
CA GLU A 520 32.16 -28.11 4.99
C GLU A 520 31.46 -27.76 3.68
N LEU A 521 31.05 -26.48 3.56
CA LEU A 521 30.27 -25.98 2.44
C LEU A 521 30.99 -26.15 1.11
N GLU A 522 32.29 -25.84 1.04
CA GLU A 522 33.08 -25.91 -0.19
C GLU A 522 33.17 -27.35 -0.72
N LEU A 523 33.50 -28.31 0.14
CA LEU A 523 33.53 -29.73 -0.21
C LEU A 523 32.13 -30.25 -0.60
N ARG A 524 31.08 -29.80 0.09
CA ARG A 524 29.70 -30.17 -0.25
C ARG A 524 29.33 -29.68 -1.65
N ILE A 525 29.71 -28.45 -2.01
CA ILE A 525 29.49 -27.86 -3.34
C ILE A 525 30.19 -28.69 -4.41
N GLU A 526 31.44 -29.08 -4.19
CA GLU A 526 32.22 -29.91 -5.12
C GLU A 526 31.56 -31.27 -5.35
N TYR A 527 31.19 -31.99 -4.28
CA TYR A 527 30.54 -33.30 -4.38
C TYR A 527 29.18 -33.25 -5.09
N ILE A 528 28.39 -32.20 -4.85
CA ILE A 528 27.12 -32.01 -5.57
C ILE A 528 27.40 -31.78 -7.06
N THR A 529 28.37 -30.92 -7.35
CA THR A 529 28.74 -30.51 -8.72
C THR A 529 29.24 -31.71 -9.53
N GLU A 530 30.15 -32.51 -8.99
CA GLU A 530 30.66 -33.72 -9.63
C GLU A 530 29.56 -34.75 -9.88
N HIS A 531 28.79 -35.09 -8.83
CA HIS A 531 27.73 -36.09 -8.94
C HIS A 531 26.64 -35.65 -9.94
N PHE A 532 26.25 -34.37 -9.91
CA PHE A 532 25.25 -33.84 -10.82
C PHE A 532 25.73 -33.86 -12.27
N THR A 533 26.98 -33.43 -12.51
CA THR A 533 27.57 -33.41 -13.86
C THR A 533 27.62 -34.82 -14.45
N LEU A 534 28.05 -35.81 -13.66
CA LEU A 534 28.09 -37.21 -14.09
C LEU A 534 26.69 -37.79 -14.31
N SER A 535 25.74 -37.52 -13.42
CA SER A 535 24.36 -38.00 -13.53
C SER A 535 23.69 -37.47 -14.81
N ILE A 536 23.86 -36.18 -15.10
CA ILE A 536 23.34 -35.56 -16.31
C ILE A 536 24.06 -36.11 -17.55
N TYR A 537 25.38 -36.20 -17.53
CA TYR A 537 26.15 -36.74 -18.65
C TYR A 537 25.67 -38.16 -19.04
N ASN A 538 25.52 -39.05 -18.05
CA ASN A 538 25.04 -40.41 -18.29
C ASN A 538 23.61 -40.44 -18.85
N ASN A 539 22.70 -39.65 -18.26
CA ASN A 539 21.31 -39.60 -18.70
C ASN A 539 21.15 -39.02 -20.11
N VAL A 540 21.88 -37.97 -20.44
CA VAL A 540 21.87 -37.38 -21.78
C VAL A 540 22.51 -38.34 -22.78
N CYS A 541 23.69 -38.91 -22.49
CA CYS A 541 24.36 -39.85 -23.37
C CYS A 541 23.55 -41.11 -23.69
N ARG A 542 22.67 -41.57 -22.78
CA ARG A 542 21.72 -42.67 -23.07
C ARG A 542 20.74 -42.34 -24.19
N SER A 543 20.42 -41.07 -24.39
CA SER A 543 19.46 -40.59 -25.39
C SER A 543 20.10 -40.07 -26.69
N LEU A 544 21.42 -39.82 -26.69
CA LEU A 544 22.15 -39.32 -27.85
C LEU A 544 22.58 -40.45 -28.79
N PHE A 545 22.64 -40.16 -30.09
CA PHE A 545 23.32 -41.03 -31.05
C PHE A 545 24.83 -41.07 -30.77
N GLU A 546 25.46 -42.21 -31.08
CA GLU A 546 26.90 -42.44 -30.83
C GLU A 546 27.79 -41.35 -31.46
N LYS A 547 27.42 -40.88 -32.65
CA LYS A 547 28.12 -39.80 -33.37
C LYS A 547 28.16 -38.47 -32.61
N ASP A 548 27.15 -38.21 -31.77
CA ASP A 548 26.96 -36.90 -31.12
C ASP A 548 27.45 -36.90 -29.67
N LYS A 549 27.76 -38.07 -29.08
CA LYS A 549 28.23 -38.17 -27.68
C LYS A 549 29.52 -37.40 -27.42
N LEU A 550 30.53 -37.56 -28.29
CA LEU A 550 31.80 -36.84 -28.15
C LEU A 550 31.62 -35.33 -28.33
N LEU A 551 30.73 -34.92 -29.25
CA LEU A 551 30.39 -33.52 -29.45
C LEU A 551 29.74 -32.93 -28.19
N PHE A 552 28.80 -33.67 -27.58
CA PHE A 552 28.20 -33.26 -26.32
C PHE A 552 29.23 -33.14 -25.19
N SER A 553 30.15 -34.11 -25.05
CA SER A 553 31.25 -34.02 -24.07
C SER A 553 32.08 -32.75 -24.28
N LEU A 554 32.43 -32.41 -25.51
CA LEU A 554 33.16 -31.18 -25.82
C LEU A 554 32.35 -29.94 -25.47
N LEU A 555 31.07 -29.87 -25.88
CA LEU A 555 30.19 -28.74 -25.58
C LEU A 555 30.01 -28.53 -24.06
N LEU A 556 29.90 -29.63 -23.31
CA LEU A 556 29.81 -29.61 -21.86
C LEU A 556 31.11 -29.07 -21.22
N THR A 557 32.28 -29.57 -21.64
CA THR A 557 33.58 -29.06 -21.15
C THR A 557 33.74 -27.58 -21.43
N ILE A 558 33.46 -27.15 -22.66
CA ILE A 558 33.55 -25.75 -23.08
C ILE A 558 32.55 -24.89 -22.31
N GLY A 559 31.31 -25.36 -22.10
CA GLY A 559 30.30 -24.65 -21.32
C GLY A 559 30.75 -24.38 -19.89
N ILE A 560 31.26 -25.40 -19.20
CA ILE A 560 31.78 -25.29 -17.83
C ILE A 560 33.00 -24.35 -17.78
N MET A 561 33.92 -24.44 -18.74
CA MET A 561 35.10 -23.58 -18.75
C MET A 561 34.78 -22.12 -19.13
N LYS A 562 33.75 -21.89 -19.95
CA LYS A 562 33.24 -20.53 -20.24
C LYS A 562 32.68 -19.88 -18.98
N GLU A 563 31.94 -20.64 -18.17
CA GLU A 563 31.43 -20.17 -16.87
C GLU A 563 32.57 -19.74 -15.94
N LYS A 564 33.64 -20.53 -15.86
CA LYS A 564 34.87 -20.20 -15.12
C LYS A 564 35.73 -19.10 -15.76
N LYS A 565 35.32 -18.54 -16.90
CA LYS A 565 36.07 -17.53 -17.69
C LYS A 565 37.48 -17.98 -18.10
N GLN A 566 37.67 -19.28 -18.29
CA GLN A 566 38.96 -19.87 -18.67
C GLN A 566 39.16 -19.97 -20.18
N ILE A 567 38.13 -19.70 -20.98
CA ILE A 567 38.16 -19.78 -22.44
C ILE A 567 38.21 -18.38 -23.04
N ASN A 568 39.13 -18.18 -23.99
CA ASN A 568 39.11 -17.03 -24.87
C ASN A 568 38.15 -17.29 -26.04
N GLU A 569 37.11 -16.46 -26.16
CA GLU A 569 36.09 -16.61 -27.19
C GLU A 569 36.66 -16.49 -28.60
N GLU A 570 37.66 -15.62 -28.84
CA GLU A 570 38.29 -15.46 -30.15
C GLU A 570 38.95 -16.76 -30.62
N ILE A 571 39.64 -17.45 -29.70
CA ILE A 571 40.35 -18.70 -29.96
C ILE A 571 39.33 -19.82 -30.21
N TRP A 572 38.26 -19.86 -29.43
CA TRP A 572 37.16 -20.81 -29.62
C TRP A 572 36.45 -20.61 -30.97
N TYR A 573 36.07 -19.38 -31.32
CA TYR A 573 35.45 -19.08 -32.61
C TYR A 573 36.39 -19.41 -33.77
N PHE A 574 37.69 -19.13 -33.62
CA PHE A 574 38.68 -19.50 -34.63
C PHE A 574 38.78 -21.01 -34.81
N LEU A 575 38.80 -21.78 -33.72
CA LEU A 575 38.82 -23.25 -33.79
C LEU A 575 37.63 -23.81 -34.57
N LEU A 576 36.44 -23.21 -34.43
CA LEU A 576 35.24 -23.64 -35.15
C LEU A 576 35.24 -23.20 -36.63
N THR A 577 35.61 -21.95 -36.90
CA THR A 577 35.39 -21.32 -38.22
C THR A 577 36.64 -21.27 -39.10
N GLY A 578 37.84 -21.21 -38.51
CA GLY A 578 39.11 -20.98 -39.23
C GLY A 578 39.37 -19.50 -39.53
N GLY A 579 38.55 -18.61 -38.96
CA GLY A 579 38.54 -17.19 -39.26
C GLY A 579 37.82 -16.87 -40.58
N VAL A 580 37.55 -15.59 -40.81
CA VAL A 580 37.00 -15.11 -42.08
C VAL A 580 38.09 -15.18 -43.15
N ALA A 581 37.81 -15.85 -44.27
CA ALA A 581 38.75 -15.98 -45.39
C ALA A 581 38.94 -14.61 -46.08
N LEU A 582 39.90 -13.83 -45.59
CA LEU A 582 40.46 -12.67 -46.29
C LEU A 582 41.60 -13.14 -47.19
N ASP A 583 41.83 -12.45 -48.31
CA ASP A 583 42.98 -12.71 -49.18
C ASP A 583 44.26 -12.65 -48.36
N ASN A 584 45.06 -13.73 -48.41
CA ASN A 584 46.29 -13.84 -47.65
C ASN A 584 47.41 -13.09 -48.39
N PRO A 585 47.99 -12.01 -47.81
CA PRO A 585 49.08 -11.28 -48.45
C PRO A 585 50.43 -11.99 -48.32
N PHE A 586 50.54 -13.06 -47.51
CA PHE A 586 51.78 -13.78 -47.27
C PHE A 586 51.84 -15.09 -48.09
N PRO A 587 52.82 -15.24 -48.99
CA PRO A 587 52.97 -16.46 -49.80
C PRO A 587 53.32 -17.67 -48.90
N ASN A 588 52.96 -18.87 -49.35
CA ASN A 588 53.24 -20.10 -48.59
C ASN A 588 54.72 -20.52 -48.75
N PRO A 589 55.54 -20.49 -47.68
CA PRO A 589 56.94 -20.89 -47.74
C PRO A 589 57.13 -22.41 -47.73
N VAL A 590 56.08 -23.17 -47.39
CA VAL A 590 56.09 -24.63 -47.21
C VAL A 590 55.06 -25.32 -48.11
N SER A 591 54.93 -24.85 -49.35
CA SER A 591 54.00 -25.40 -50.35
C SER A 591 54.24 -26.87 -50.71
N GLU A 592 55.41 -27.42 -50.35
CA GLU A 592 55.75 -28.83 -50.59
C GLU A 592 54.91 -29.81 -49.76
N TRP A 593 54.47 -29.44 -48.56
CA TRP A 593 53.76 -30.34 -47.64
C TRP A 593 52.54 -29.70 -46.96
N LEU A 594 52.44 -28.37 -46.89
CA LEU A 594 51.28 -27.68 -46.33
C LEU A 594 50.47 -27.02 -47.45
N SER A 595 49.16 -27.28 -47.50
CA SER A 595 48.27 -26.64 -48.46
C SER A 595 48.18 -25.11 -48.25
N GLU A 596 47.95 -24.35 -49.32
CA GLU A 596 47.77 -22.89 -49.21
C GLU A 596 46.61 -22.49 -48.28
N LYS A 597 45.54 -23.30 -48.24
CA LYS A 597 44.41 -23.10 -47.32
C LYS A 597 44.85 -23.22 -45.86
N ALA A 598 45.59 -24.27 -45.54
CA ALA A 598 46.13 -24.50 -44.21
C ALA A 598 47.13 -23.41 -43.81
N TRP A 599 47.98 -22.97 -44.75
CA TRP A 599 48.89 -21.84 -44.53
C TRP A 599 48.13 -20.54 -44.24
N ALA A 600 47.09 -20.23 -45.00
CA ALA A 600 46.25 -19.06 -44.75
C ALA A 600 45.57 -19.13 -43.36
N GLU A 601 45.20 -20.31 -42.88
CA GLU A 601 44.73 -20.52 -41.51
C GLU A 601 45.83 -20.26 -40.48
N VAL A 602 47.08 -20.71 -40.70
CA VAL A 602 48.22 -20.42 -39.81
C VAL A 602 48.48 -18.91 -39.72
N VAL A 603 48.47 -18.20 -40.85
CA VAL A 603 48.65 -16.74 -40.89
C VAL A 603 47.57 -16.04 -40.04
N ARG A 604 46.30 -16.43 -40.21
CA ARG A 604 45.21 -15.87 -39.39
C ARG A 604 45.31 -16.27 -37.92
N ALA A 605 45.72 -17.50 -37.62
CA ALA A 605 45.95 -17.97 -36.26
C ALA A 605 47.05 -17.14 -35.56
N SER A 606 48.04 -16.66 -36.31
CA SER A 606 49.10 -15.78 -35.78
C SER A 606 48.60 -14.41 -35.30
N ALA A 607 47.38 -14.00 -35.67
CA ALA A 607 46.77 -12.79 -35.12
C ALA A 607 46.14 -13.00 -33.73
N LEU A 608 45.91 -14.25 -33.32
CA LEU A 608 45.22 -14.58 -32.08
C LEU A 608 46.05 -14.27 -30.82
N PRO A 609 45.39 -13.95 -29.69
CA PRO A 609 46.06 -13.82 -28.40
C PRO A 609 46.82 -15.11 -28.06
N LYS A 610 48.07 -14.97 -27.60
CA LYS A 610 49.03 -16.07 -27.30
C LYS A 610 49.56 -16.87 -28.49
N LEU A 611 49.08 -16.64 -29.72
CA LEU A 611 49.59 -17.27 -30.94
C LEU A 611 50.38 -16.31 -31.86
N LYS A 612 50.67 -15.10 -31.38
CA LYS A 612 51.50 -14.13 -32.11
C LYS A 612 52.90 -14.68 -32.36
N GLY A 613 53.38 -14.59 -33.60
CA GLY A 613 54.67 -15.13 -33.99
C GLY A 613 54.62 -16.53 -34.59
N LEU A 614 53.43 -17.15 -34.73
CA LEU A 614 53.29 -18.52 -35.22
C LEU A 614 53.71 -18.64 -36.68
N MET A 615 53.32 -17.68 -37.51
CA MET A 615 53.69 -17.65 -38.92
C MET A 615 55.20 -17.60 -39.07
N GLU A 616 55.85 -16.58 -38.47
CA GLU A 616 57.29 -16.36 -38.58
C GLU A 616 58.10 -17.55 -38.06
N HIS A 617 57.64 -18.19 -36.98
CA HIS A 617 58.28 -19.37 -36.42
C HIS A 617 58.13 -20.61 -37.32
N LEU A 618 57.00 -20.75 -38.03
CA LEU A 618 56.81 -21.86 -38.96
C LEU A 618 57.68 -21.68 -40.22
N GLU A 619 57.87 -20.45 -40.70
CA GLU A 619 58.80 -20.16 -41.80
C GLU A 619 60.25 -20.51 -41.43
N GLN A 620 60.68 -20.12 -40.22
CA GLN A 620 62.06 -20.33 -39.76
C GLN A 620 62.38 -21.80 -39.45
N ASN A 621 61.41 -22.55 -38.91
CA ASN A 621 61.60 -23.91 -38.41
C ASN A 621 60.77 -24.96 -39.17
N ALA A 622 60.65 -24.81 -40.50
CA ALA A 622 59.82 -25.67 -41.34
C ALA A 622 60.11 -27.17 -41.19
N ASN A 623 61.38 -27.57 -41.00
CA ASN A 623 61.77 -28.96 -40.84
C ASN A 623 61.24 -29.60 -39.54
N GLU A 624 61.19 -28.84 -38.44
CA GLU A 624 60.69 -29.34 -37.15
C GLU A 624 59.16 -29.50 -37.18
N TRP A 625 58.46 -28.57 -37.82
CA TRP A 625 57.01 -28.68 -38.01
C TRP A 625 56.64 -29.79 -39.00
N LYS A 626 57.49 -30.08 -39.99
CA LYS A 626 57.31 -31.20 -40.90
C LYS A 626 57.34 -32.54 -40.18
N LEU A 627 58.20 -32.73 -39.17
CA LEU A 627 58.21 -33.94 -38.33
C LEU A 627 56.86 -34.17 -37.63
N ILE A 628 56.24 -33.09 -37.15
CA ILE A 628 54.91 -33.16 -36.52
C ILE A 628 53.84 -33.43 -37.58
N TYR A 629 53.91 -32.77 -38.73
CA TYR A 629 52.99 -33.00 -39.84
C TYR A 629 53.02 -34.44 -40.34
N ASP A 630 54.21 -35.04 -40.46
CA ASP A 630 54.43 -36.41 -40.93
C ASP A 630 54.16 -37.47 -39.83
N SER A 631 54.07 -37.07 -38.55
CA SER A 631 53.78 -38.00 -37.45
C SER A 631 52.40 -38.64 -37.60
N ALA A 632 52.31 -39.90 -37.16
CA ALA A 632 51.04 -40.64 -37.07
C ALA A 632 50.14 -40.12 -35.93
N TRP A 633 50.76 -39.56 -34.88
CA TRP A 633 50.12 -39.13 -33.63
C TRP A 633 50.48 -37.67 -33.26
N PRO A 634 50.22 -36.68 -34.14
CA PRO A 634 50.68 -35.29 -33.98
C PRO A 634 50.11 -34.57 -32.74
N HIS A 635 49.04 -35.08 -32.14
CA HIS A 635 48.45 -34.54 -30.91
C HIS A 635 49.25 -34.89 -29.65
N GLU A 636 50.08 -35.93 -29.70
CA GLU A 636 50.95 -36.36 -28.61
C GLU A 636 52.35 -35.75 -28.69
N GLU A 637 52.80 -35.40 -29.90
CA GLU A 637 54.13 -34.81 -30.15
C GLU A 637 54.33 -33.46 -29.45
N MET A 638 55.56 -33.19 -29.01
CA MET A 638 55.90 -31.89 -28.44
C MET A 638 56.12 -30.86 -29.57
N PHE A 639 55.44 -29.72 -29.49
CA PHE A 639 55.63 -28.64 -30.46
C PHE A 639 56.99 -27.96 -30.26
N PRO A 640 57.64 -27.47 -31.33
CA PRO A 640 58.97 -26.89 -31.26
C PRO A 640 59.00 -25.57 -30.47
N GLY A 641 60.18 -25.20 -29.96
CA GLY A 641 60.44 -23.89 -29.36
C GLY A 641 59.57 -23.55 -28.14
N SER A 642 58.96 -22.35 -28.14
CA SER A 642 58.07 -21.85 -27.09
C SER A 642 56.67 -22.47 -27.13
N TRP A 643 56.30 -23.10 -28.25
CA TRP A 643 54.97 -23.69 -28.48
C TRP A 643 54.72 -24.96 -27.65
N LYS A 644 55.78 -25.57 -27.10
CA LYS A 644 55.69 -26.71 -26.17
C LYS A 644 54.91 -26.43 -24.89
N PHE A 645 54.86 -25.17 -24.46
CA PHE A 645 54.16 -24.75 -23.24
C PHE A 645 52.68 -24.43 -23.47
N LEU A 646 52.21 -24.45 -24.73
CA LEU A 646 50.79 -24.27 -25.01
C LEU A 646 49.99 -25.49 -24.58
N GLN A 647 48.89 -25.23 -23.89
CA GLN A 647 47.94 -26.23 -23.41
C GLN A 647 46.54 -25.86 -23.90
N GLY A 648 45.61 -26.81 -23.85
CA GLY A 648 44.20 -26.55 -24.13
C GLY A 648 43.89 -26.16 -25.58
N LEU A 649 43.06 -25.12 -25.74
CA LEU A 649 42.48 -24.72 -27.02
C LEU A 649 43.51 -24.15 -27.99
N GLU A 650 44.51 -23.42 -27.49
CA GLU A 650 45.57 -22.83 -28.29
C GLU A 650 46.38 -23.91 -29.02
N ARG A 651 46.67 -25.01 -28.34
CA ARG A 651 47.35 -26.18 -28.92
C ARG A 651 46.49 -26.86 -29.99
N MET A 652 45.19 -26.98 -29.74
CA MET A 652 44.23 -27.54 -30.70
C MET A 652 44.08 -26.69 -31.96
N VAL A 653 44.16 -25.35 -31.85
CA VAL A 653 44.14 -24.44 -33.00
C VAL A 653 45.33 -24.70 -33.93
N ILE A 654 46.54 -24.83 -33.38
CA ILE A 654 47.74 -25.16 -34.18
C ILE A 654 47.56 -26.52 -34.85
N LEU A 655 47.13 -27.54 -34.10
CA LEU A 655 46.91 -28.88 -34.65
C LEU A 655 45.87 -28.88 -35.77
N ARG A 656 44.79 -28.09 -35.63
CA ARG A 656 43.76 -27.96 -36.68
C ARG A 656 44.33 -27.38 -37.97
N CYS A 657 45.20 -26.37 -37.87
CA CYS A 657 45.83 -25.75 -39.03
C CYS A 657 46.78 -26.74 -39.76
N LEU A 658 47.47 -27.61 -39.02
CA LEU A 658 48.45 -28.54 -39.58
C LEU A 658 47.84 -29.87 -40.03
N ARG A 659 47.07 -30.52 -39.15
CA ARG A 659 46.53 -31.88 -39.31
C ARG A 659 45.09 -31.96 -38.78
N PRO A 660 44.11 -31.42 -39.54
CA PRO A 660 42.71 -31.40 -39.12
C PRO A 660 42.09 -32.80 -38.95
N ASP A 661 42.66 -33.83 -39.60
CA ASP A 661 42.22 -35.22 -39.48
C ASP A 661 42.44 -35.82 -38.07
N LYS A 662 43.35 -35.26 -37.27
CA LYS A 662 43.68 -35.72 -35.92
C LYS A 662 43.02 -34.89 -34.81
N MET A 663 42.00 -34.12 -35.15
CA MET A 663 41.25 -33.32 -34.18
C MET A 663 40.43 -34.15 -33.18
N ILE A 664 39.87 -35.29 -33.61
CA ILE A 664 39.06 -36.15 -32.74
C ILE A 664 39.88 -36.68 -31.54
N PRO A 665 41.07 -37.29 -31.73
CA PRO A 665 41.94 -37.65 -30.61
C PRO A 665 42.36 -36.46 -29.73
N ALA A 666 42.63 -35.30 -30.33
CA ALA A 666 43.00 -34.11 -29.56
C ALA A 666 41.85 -33.60 -28.68
N ILE A 667 40.61 -33.64 -29.17
CA ILE A 667 39.40 -33.33 -28.40
C ILE A 667 39.23 -34.31 -27.23
N ARG A 668 39.43 -35.62 -27.45
CA ARG A 668 39.36 -36.62 -26.38
C ARG A 668 40.39 -36.34 -25.28
N LYS A 669 41.64 -36.05 -25.67
CA LYS A 669 42.70 -35.67 -24.73
C LYS A 669 42.35 -34.38 -23.97
N PHE A 670 41.82 -33.38 -24.66
CA PHE A 670 41.38 -32.13 -24.04
C PHE A 670 40.29 -32.35 -22.98
N ILE A 671 39.28 -33.16 -23.29
CA ILE A 671 38.20 -33.51 -22.35
C ILE A 671 38.76 -34.29 -21.16
N ALA A 672 39.63 -35.27 -21.42
CA ALA A 672 40.27 -36.08 -20.38
C ALA A 672 41.09 -35.24 -19.38
N GLU A 673 41.82 -34.23 -19.87
CA GLU A 673 42.63 -33.33 -19.04
C GLU A 673 41.78 -32.43 -18.12
N HIS A 674 40.58 -32.03 -18.56
CA HIS A 674 39.75 -31.04 -17.83
C HIS A 674 38.60 -31.65 -17.01
N MET A 675 37.97 -32.71 -17.51
CA MET A 675 36.83 -33.37 -16.87
C MET A 675 37.13 -34.81 -16.44
N GLY A 676 38.20 -35.42 -16.97
CA GLY A 676 38.56 -36.81 -16.71
C GLY A 676 38.10 -37.78 -17.80
N ASN A 677 38.68 -38.99 -17.79
CA ASN A 677 38.48 -40.01 -18.83
C ASN A 677 37.03 -40.51 -18.93
N VAL A 678 36.25 -40.41 -17.84
CA VAL A 678 34.85 -40.86 -17.77
C VAL A 678 33.97 -40.17 -18.81
N TYR A 679 34.32 -38.96 -19.24
CA TYR A 679 33.55 -38.17 -20.22
C TYR A 679 33.99 -38.40 -21.66
N THR A 680 35.00 -39.24 -21.89
CA THR A 680 35.51 -39.57 -23.24
C THR A 680 35.00 -40.90 -23.76
N GLU A 681 34.64 -41.81 -22.84
CA GLU A 681 34.06 -43.11 -23.15
C GLU A 681 32.53 -43.03 -23.01
N ALA A 682 31.81 -43.53 -24.01
CA ALA A 682 30.36 -43.59 -23.94
C ALA A 682 29.94 -44.62 -22.88
N PRO A 683 29.02 -44.29 -21.96
CA PRO A 683 28.53 -45.25 -21.00
C PRO A 683 27.84 -46.41 -21.73
N THR A 684 28.01 -47.63 -21.21
CA THR A 684 27.31 -48.80 -21.73
C THR A 684 25.80 -48.65 -21.56
N PHE A 685 25.03 -49.26 -22.46
CA PHE A 685 23.57 -49.25 -22.35
C PHE A 685 23.14 -49.95 -21.05
N ASP A 686 22.36 -49.25 -20.23
CA ASP A 686 21.87 -49.73 -18.94
C ASP A 686 20.35 -49.52 -18.84
N LEU A 687 19.61 -50.59 -19.12
CA LEU A 687 18.16 -50.61 -19.05
C LEU A 687 17.66 -50.49 -17.60
N GLN A 688 18.36 -51.12 -16.64
CA GLN A 688 17.94 -51.11 -15.24
C GLN A 688 18.03 -49.71 -14.66
N GLY A 689 19.12 -48.98 -14.95
CA GLY A 689 19.26 -47.57 -14.58
C GLY A 689 18.16 -46.71 -15.21
N SER A 690 17.88 -46.91 -16.50
CA SER A 690 16.82 -46.17 -17.20
C SER A 690 15.42 -46.44 -16.63
N TYR A 691 15.15 -47.67 -16.18
CA TYR A 691 13.90 -48.03 -15.52
C TYR A 691 13.79 -47.41 -14.13
N ASN A 692 14.87 -47.42 -13.34
CA ASN A 692 14.90 -46.80 -12.01
C ASN A 692 14.69 -45.28 -12.07
N ASP A 693 15.14 -44.64 -13.14
CA ASP A 693 14.95 -43.20 -13.39
C ASP A 693 13.54 -42.86 -13.94
N SER A 694 12.73 -43.86 -14.30
CA SER A 694 11.39 -43.70 -14.88
C SER A 694 10.29 -43.55 -13.81
N SER A 695 9.11 -43.06 -14.20
CA SER A 695 7.96 -42.91 -13.30
C SER A 695 6.65 -43.28 -14.00
N CYS A 696 5.58 -43.52 -13.23
CA CYS A 696 4.25 -43.78 -13.79
C CYS A 696 3.70 -42.64 -14.67
N CYS A 697 4.25 -41.43 -14.54
CA CYS A 697 3.89 -40.26 -15.33
C CYS A 697 4.88 -39.96 -16.48
N THR A 698 5.98 -40.71 -16.59
CA THR A 698 7.04 -40.50 -17.59
C THR A 698 7.20 -41.77 -18.43
N PRO A 699 6.65 -41.83 -19.65
CA PRO A 699 6.80 -43.00 -20.50
C PRO A 699 8.24 -43.17 -20.97
N LEU A 700 8.69 -44.42 -21.09
CA LEU A 700 9.96 -44.77 -21.73
C LEU A 700 9.76 -44.94 -23.23
N ILE A 701 10.57 -44.23 -24.02
CA ILE A 701 10.53 -44.27 -25.48
C ILE A 701 11.84 -44.92 -25.96
N PHE A 702 11.72 -46.04 -26.67
CA PHE A 702 12.85 -46.70 -27.29
C PHE A 702 12.96 -46.29 -28.75
N VAL A 703 14.09 -45.70 -29.12
CA VAL A 703 14.42 -45.36 -30.50
C VAL A 703 15.32 -46.46 -31.04
N LEU A 704 14.79 -47.27 -31.96
CA LEU A 704 15.50 -48.42 -32.49
C LEU A 704 16.33 -48.05 -33.69
N SER A 705 17.56 -48.56 -33.72
CA SER A 705 18.33 -48.63 -34.95
C SER A 705 17.82 -49.80 -35.80
N PRO A 706 17.88 -49.72 -37.14
CA PRO A 706 17.51 -50.83 -38.00
C PRO A 706 18.23 -52.13 -37.58
N GLY A 707 17.46 -53.17 -37.26
CA GLY A 707 17.99 -54.47 -36.83
C GLY A 707 18.19 -54.66 -35.32
N ALA A 708 17.89 -53.67 -34.48
CA ALA A 708 17.87 -53.81 -33.02
C ALA A 708 16.47 -54.22 -32.52
N ASP A 709 16.38 -55.31 -31.76
CA ASP A 709 15.16 -55.74 -31.07
C ASP A 709 15.24 -55.35 -29.58
N PRO A 710 14.35 -54.46 -29.08
CA PRO A 710 14.35 -54.06 -27.68
C PRO A 710 13.72 -55.10 -26.74
N MET A 711 13.12 -56.17 -27.27
CA MET A 711 12.52 -57.25 -26.48
C MET A 711 13.47 -58.41 -26.19
N ALA A 712 14.70 -58.36 -26.73
CA ALA A 712 15.72 -59.40 -26.59
C ALA A 712 16.51 -59.33 -25.28
#